data_AF-A0A971QFQ2-F1
#
_entry.id   AF-A0A971QFQ2-F1
#
_cell.length_a   1.000
_cell.length_b   1.000
_cell.length_c   1.000
_cell.angle_alpha   90.00
_cell.angle_beta   90.00
_cell.angle_gamma   90.00
#
_symmetry.space_group_name_H-M   'P 1'
#
loop_
_entity.id
_entity.type
_entity.pdbx_description
1 polymer ?
#
loop_
_entity_poly.entity_id
_entity_poly.type
_entity_poly.pdbx_seq_one_letter_code
_entity_poly.pdbx_strand_id
1 'polypeptide(L)'
;MRHKLVSLTLASLSIGWLASVSAGYTPPEYAAKAPAIERIKATLPSRVAAGTSLAVTFEVQAGRQAEAPRRLWLHLVRDGKVLHAAVFPPWPAPGLGSDALPAGRPAKLGPFETTLPADLPGGNCEWHAGVYQEPLTAQGRLTVQAADGNDERVIINTGTFTDKHGVPHRWHVNEAHTLFWDGEPFIPVGGMLIPDGNFDTFKSQIDLLISFGVRDVYWNVGSSLQVPRTWETKNDDQLRLFQRCIDYMDEAGMRYGMQCSGLQAKGNSWQLMGGPNGDITIAPDGSVKLTNPGSDLWLKDGRLHTACRHLSDAVCLISERATGKVVRHHKLEVVHDDRPGESDKPRPDEHRMTRVAMNDLPAGDYVVHFNLAWRHDGWNDNMFFWSEETERYYKAIRDLYSQVRMGSGFRFFVDVFWNENNFNHGLVPSAASFRTAYARYLESRYGTIAKLRKAWAVDEETVVPDFAFAAHLLPVRSVRDQRTDTDWDYLVHVESGDLVRCLRSTSQHRYDLVESVGLQVRDFHNEIADVFKQLHDVPVVFKFFSGIDWWHINDAGVPSGFDGVGMESYGVGEPILTFMGIPPLSSCSQATKTMWLLVTEIGEGNHQDQALERNKLFGLTSRLGTAYPTWVSLMGGGAKGLYHYYMLASPGVDNIWSDAMVRDPRQLEWLGTLREIVEHAPGLVDYRPTVYYRFPAIFHPNSGLTFSDPYRDYQNSDTLWFVDPPGKLPNGAWMLPTFSLRPATDMMFINLENTPASLRWADEVKAYLATGQRVTWVGYRR
;
A
#
# COMPACT_ATOMS: atom_id res chain seq x y z
N MET A 1 -6.03 52.46 -12.41
CA MET A 1 -7.27 51.72 -12.75
C MET A 1 -7.04 50.27 -12.40
N ARG A 2 -7.69 49.78 -11.33
CA ARG A 2 -7.56 48.43 -10.77
C ARG A 2 -8.83 47.66 -11.15
N HIS A 3 -8.69 46.54 -11.87
CA HIS A 3 -9.80 45.62 -12.09
C HIS A 3 -9.91 44.67 -10.90
N LYS A 4 -11.08 44.72 -10.24
CA LYS A 4 -11.49 43.80 -9.18
C LYS A 4 -11.83 42.44 -9.82
N LEU A 5 -11.10 41.39 -9.44
CA LEU A 5 -11.56 40.01 -9.62
C LEU A 5 -12.58 39.73 -8.51
N VAL A 6 -13.82 39.46 -8.91
CA VAL A 6 -14.86 38.95 -8.01
C VAL A 6 -14.59 37.47 -7.82
N SER A 7 -14.27 37.07 -6.59
CA SER A 7 -14.29 35.68 -6.15
C SER A 7 -15.75 35.21 -6.17
N LEU A 8 -16.12 34.45 -7.20
CA LEU A 8 -17.41 33.77 -7.25
C LEU A 8 -17.25 32.41 -6.59
N THR A 9 -17.93 32.24 -5.47
CA THR A 9 -18.08 31.01 -4.71
C THR A 9 -18.81 29.99 -5.58
N LEU A 10 -18.08 29.04 -6.16
CA LEU A 10 -18.61 27.93 -6.99
C LEU A 10 -19.22 26.78 -6.15
N ALA A 11 -19.52 27.01 -4.87
CA ALA A 11 -19.92 25.98 -3.92
C ALA A 11 -21.45 25.74 -3.84
N SER A 12 -22.28 26.50 -4.56
CA SER A 12 -23.74 26.49 -4.38
C SER A 12 -24.58 26.33 -5.65
N LEU A 13 -23.96 26.03 -6.80
CA LEU A 13 -24.67 25.84 -8.08
C LEU A 13 -24.77 24.37 -8.54
N SER A 14 -24.13 23.44 -7.83
CA SER A 14 -24.08 22.00 -8.20
C SER A 14 -25.20 21.14 -7.61
N ILE A 15 -26.05 21.69 -6.73
CA ILE A 15 -27.12 20.90 -6.06
C ILE A 15 -28.41 20.85 -6.90
N GLY A 16 -28.65 21.85 -7.75
CA GLY A 16 -29.93 21.98 -8.49
C GLY A 16 -30.07 21.11 -9.74
N TRP A 17 -28.98 20.57 -10.29
CA TRP A 17 -28.99 19.79 -11.55
C TRP A 17 -28.91 18.28 -11.36
N LEU A 18 -28.60 17.79 -10.15
CA LEU A 18 -28.63 16.35 -9.84
C LEU A 18 -30.04 15.81 -9.62
N ALA A 19 -31.03 16.70 -9.46
CA ALA A 19 -32.39 16.35 -9.03
C ALA A 19 -33.33 15.86 -10.15
N SER A 20 -32.86 15.61 -11.38
CA SER A 20 -33.77 15.24 -12.48
C SER A 20 -33.38 14.02 -13.35
N VAL A 21 -32.35 13.23 -13.01
CA VAL A 21 -31.83 12.19 -13.93
C VAL A 21 -31.95 10.74 -13.42
N SER A 22 -32.41 10.51 -12.18
CA SER A 22 -32.79 9.18 -11.67
C SER A 22 -34.29 8.87 -11.76
N ALA A 23 -35.11 9.84 -12.17
CA ALA A 23 -36.57 9.75 -12.16
C ALA A 23 -37.06 8.60 -13.05
N GLY A 24 -37.24 7.42 -12.46
CA GLY A 24 -37.84 6.24 -13.10
C GLY A 24 -37.05 4.93 -13.00
N TYR A 25 -35.76 4.93 -12.60
CA TYR A 25 -35.05 3.67 -12.40
C TYR A 25 -35.36 3.09 -11.02
N THR A 26 -36.02 1.95 -10.98
CA THR A 26 -36.17 1.15 -9.77
C THR A 26 -35.27 -0.07 -9.93
N PRO A 27 -34.30 -0.31 -9.03
CA PRO A 27 -33.50 -1.52 -9.05
C PRO A 27 -34.42 -2.74 -9.16
N PRO A 28 -34.19 -3.64 -10.13
CA PRO A 28 -35.00 -4.85 -10.25
C PRO A 28 -34.80 -5.74 -9.02
N GLU A 29 -35.75 -6.64 -8.80
CA GLU A 29 -35.53 -7.71 -7.83
C GLU A 29 -34.48 -8.68 -8.39
N TYR A 30 -33.33 -8.76 -7.74
CA TYR A 30 -32.26 -9.68 -8.13
C TYR A 30 -32.56 -11.08 -7.58
N ALA A 31 -33.46 -11.80 -8.25
CA ALA A 31 -33.78 -13.17 -7.87
C ALA A 31 -32.53 -14.06 -7.88
N ALA A 32 -32.35 -14.84 -6.82
CA ALA A 32 -31.23 -15.75 -6.70
C ALA A 32 -31.29 -16.83 -7.80
N LYS A 33 -30.16 -17.06 -8.48
CA LYS A 33 -30.03 -18.14 -9.45
C LYS A 33 -29.88 -19.46 -8.70
N ALA A 34 -30.82 -20.38 -8.92
CA ALA A 34 -30.75 -21.70 -8.31
C ALA A 34 -29.44 -22.43 -8.67
N PRO A 35 -28.83 -23.21 -7.76
CA PRO A 35 -27.68 -24.05 -8.09
C PRO A 35 -28.00 -24.98 -9.26
N ALA A 36 -27.03 -25.23 -10.15
CA ALA A 36 -27.20 -26.26 -11.18
C ALA A 36 -26.77 -27.64 -10.66
N ILE A 37 -25.87 -27.67 -9.67
CA ILE A 37 -25.36 -28.89 -9.07
C ILE A 37 -26.16 -29.24 -7.82
N GLU A 38 -26.58 -30.49 -7.71
CA GLU A 38 -27.28 -31.05 -6.54
C GLU A 38 -26.33 -31.81 -5.62
N ARG A 39 -25.30 -32.44 -6.21
CA ARG A 39 -24.35 -33.25 -5.46
C ARG A 39 -22.98 -33.21 -6.11
N ILE A 40 -21.95 -33.13 -5.28
CA ILE A 40 -20.56 -33.29 -5.66
C ILE A 40 -19.83 -34.17 -4.64
N LYS A 41 -18.94 -35.02 -5.13
CA LYS A 41 -17.99 -35.79 -4.34
C LYS A 41 -16.64 -35.75 -5.06
N ALA A 42 -15.55 -35.69 -4.31
CA ALA A 42 -14.21 -35.89 -4.85
C ALA A 42 -13.56 -37.09 -4.16
N THR A 43 -12.76 -37.84 -4.92
CA THR A 43 -11.98 -38.99 -4.43
C THR A 43 -10.51 -38.71 -4.70
N LEU A 44 -9.72 -38.72 -3.62
CA LEU A 44 -8.29 -38.48 -3.61
C LEU A 44 -7.60 -39.63 -2.83
N PRO A 45 -6.31 -39.91 -3.08
CA PRO A 45 -5.50 -40.76 -2.22
C PRO A 45 -5.49 -40.29 -0.76
N SER A 46 -5.48 -41.22 0.20
CA SER A 46 -5.38 -40.88 1.62
C SER A 46 -3.98 -40.40 2.03
N ARG A 47 -2.96 -40.68 1.21
CA ARG A 47 -1.56 -40.28 1.41
C ARG A 47 -0.93 -39.89 0.08
N VAL A 48 -0.09 -38.86 0.10
CA VAL A 48 0.65 -38.36 -1.07
C VAL A 48 1.96 -37.73 -0.62
N ALA A 49 3.00 -37.77 -1.46
CA ALA A 49 4.26 -37.10 -1.17
C ALA A 49 4.26 -35.66 -1.72
N ALA A 50 4.88 -34.73 -1.00
CA ALA A 50 5.20 -33.41 -1.53
C ALA A 50 6.06 -33.54 -2.81
N GLY A 51 5.87 -32.64 -3.77
CA GLY A 51 6.60 -32.68 -5.05
C GLY A 51 6.10 -33.72 -6.06
N THR A 52 5.04 -34.47 -5.77
CA THR A 52 4.49 -35.50 -6.67
C THR A 52 3.09 -35.15 -7.22
N SER A 53 2.65 -35.88 -8.24
CA SER A 53 1.30 -35.72 -8.81
C SER A 53 0.22 -36.28 -7.87
N LEU A 54 -0.82 -35.48 -7.64
CA LEU A 54 -2.03 -35.86 -6.91
C LEU A 54 -3.16 -36.13 -7.91
N ALA A 55 -3.63 -37.38 -7.95
CA ALA A 55 -4.78 -37.77 -8.73
C ALA A 55 -6.10 -37.41 -8.00
N VAL A 56 -7.05 -36.83 -8.74
CA VAL A 56 -8.40 -36.51 -8.22
C VAL A 56 -9.47 -36.97 -9.20
N THR A 57 -10.54 -37.55 -8.69
CA THR A 57 -11.73 -37.90 -9.47
C THR A 57 -12.96 -37.26 -8.85
N PHE A 58 -13.80 -36.65 -9.68
CA PHE A 58 -15.04 -36.02 -9.24
C PHE A 58 -16.24 -36.89 -9.62
N GLU A 59 -17.23 -36.98 -8.74
CA GLU A 59 -18.57 -37.47 -9.06
C GLU A 59 -19.53 -36.28 -8.89
N VAL A 60 -20.14 -35.83 -9.99
CA VAL A 60 -20.99 -34.63 -10.04
C VAL A 60 -22.38 -35.01 -10.55
N GLN A 61 -23.42 -34.58 -9.83
CA GLN A 61 -24.82 -34.72 -10.24
C GLN A 61 -25.43 -33.33 -10.43
N ALA A 62 -25.89 -33.05 -11.64
CA ALA A 62 -26.60 -31.83 -11.97
C ALA A 62 -28.12 -32.04 -11.82
N GLY A 63 -28.82 -31.09 -11.18
CA GLY A 63 -30.28 -31.08 -11.09
C GLY A 63 -30.96 -30.52 -12.33
N ARG A 64 -30.21 -29.69 -13.08
CA ARG A 64 -30.58 -29.15 -14.37
C ARG A 64 -29.34 -29.04 -15.25
N GLN A 65 -29.56 -28.97 -16.56
CA GLN A 65 -28.46 -28.76 -17.49
C GLN A 65 -27.74 -27.45 -17.18
N ALA A 66 -26.41 -27.49 -17.08
CA ALA A 66 -25.61 -26.28 -16.93
C ALA A 66 -25.68 -25.45 -18.23
N GLU A 67 -25.88 -24.14 -18.09
CA GLU A 67 -26.03 -23.21 -19.23
C GLU A 67 -24.73 -23.01 -20.02
N ALA A 68 -23.57 -23.26 -19.41
CA ALA A 68 -22.25 -23.15 -20.02
C ALA A 68 -21.27 -24.14 -19.38
N PRO A 69 -20.17 -24.50 -20.06
CA PRO A 69 -19.11 -25.31 -19.46
C PRO A 69 -18.49 -24.63 -18.24
N ARG A 70 -18.22 -25.40 -17.17
CA ARG A 70 -17.66 -24.90 -15.91
C ARG A 70 -16.46 -25.71 -15.45
N ARG A 71 -15.46 -25.03 -14.92
CA ARG A 71 -14.22 -25.65 -14.40
C ARG A 71 -14.47 -26.28 -13.03
N LEU A 72 -13.63 -27.26 -12.70
CA LEU A 72 -13.54 -27.85 -11.37
C LEU A 72 -12.33 -27.26 -10.63
N TRP A 73 -12.38 -27.29 -9.30
CA TRP A 73 -11.28 -26.82 -8.46
C TRP A 73 -11.01 -27.74 -7.28
N LEU A 74 -9.79 -27.67 -6.75
CA LEU A 74 -9.32 -28.35 -5.55
C LEU A 74 -8.37 -27.45 -4.77
N HIS A 75 -8.60 -27.28 -3.48
CA HIS A 75 -7.70 -26.62 -2.54
C HIS A 75 -7.21 -27.61 -1.48
N LEU A 76 -5.92 -27.54 -1.12
CA LEU A 76 -5.39 -28.19 0.08
C LEU A 76 -5.23 -27.15 1.18
N VAL A 77 -5.83 -27.45 2.34
CA VAL A 77 -5.97 -26.54 3.48
C VAL A 77 -5.31 -27.16 4.71
N ARG A 78 -4.52 -26.35 5.42
CA ARG A 78 -3.94 -26.71 6.71
C ARG A 78 -3.97 -25.50 7.63
N ASP A 79 -4.46 -25.67 8.86
CA ASP A 79 -4.54 -24.60 9.86
C ASP A 79 -5.24 -23.33 9.34
N GLY A 80 -6.28 -23.51 8.52
CA GLY A 80 -7.03 -22.43 7.87
C GLY A 80 -6.35 -21.75 6.68
N LYS A 81 -5.16 -22.22 6.28
CA LYS A 81 -4.36 -21.67 5.17
C LYS A 81 -4.46 -22.58 3.95
N VAL A 82 -4.76 -22.01 2.78
CA VAL A 82 -4.65 -22.74 1.51
C VAL A 82 -3.18 -22.80 1.12
N LEU A 83 -2.64 -24.01 0.94
CA LEU A 83 -1.22 -24.22 0.58
C LEU A 83 -1.05 -24.70 -0.87
N HIS A 84 -2.14 -25.14 -1.49
CA HIS A 84 -2.20 -25.54 -2.90
C HIS A 84 -3.59 -25.25 -3.46
N ALA A 85 -3.66 -24.66 -4.65
CA ALA A 85 -4.89 -24.47 -5.41
C ALA A 85 -4.71 -25.04 -6.82
N ALA A 86 -5.66 -25.85 -7.26
CA ALA A 86 -5.66 -26.48 -8.57
C ALA A 86 -6.97 -26.19 -9.31
N VAL A 87 -6.84 -25.92 -10.60
CA VAL A 87 -7.95 -25.73 -11.54
C VAL A 87 -7.90 -26.86 -12.56
N PHE A 88 -9.05 -27.45 -12.85
CA PHE A 88 -9.16 -28.51 -13.86
C PHE A 88 -10.01 -28.04 -15.06
N PRO A 89 -9.91 -28.73 -16.20
CA PRO A 89 -10.61 -28.35 -17.42
C PRO A 89 -12.12 -28.15 -17.24
N PRO A 90 -12.73 -27.29 -18.07
CA PRO A 90 -14.17 -27.05 -18.04
C PRO A 90 -14.94 -28.31 -18.43
N TRP A 91 -16.08 -28.51 -17.78
CA TRP A 91 -17.06 -29.54 -18.08
C TRP A 91 -18.34 -28.92 -18.65
N PRO A 92 -18.95 -29.42 -19.75
CA PRO A 92 -18.45 -30.52 -20.58
C PRO A 92 -17.23 -30.09 -21.41
N ALA A 93 -16.20 -30.94 -21.44
CA ALA A 93 -14.98 -30.71 -22.23
C ALA A 93 -15.07 -31.41 -23.59
N PRO A 94 -14.61 -30.77 -24.68
CA PRO A 94 -14.41 -31.44 -25.97
C PRO A 94 -13.49 -32.67 -25.80
N GLY A 95 -13.93 -33.84 -26.26
CA GLY A 95 -13.14 -35.08 -26.20
C GLY A 95 -13.30 -35.93 -24.93
N LEU A 96 -14.05 -35.47 -23.92
CA LEU A 96 -14.34 -36.22 -22.68
C LEU A 96 -15.73 -36.91 -22.66
N GLY A 97 -16.34 -37.09 -23.84
CA GLY A 97 -17.73 -37.55 -23.99
C GLY A 97 -18.69 -36.37 -24.04
N SER A 98 -19.43 -36.24 -25.14
CA SER A 98 -20.18 -35.04 -25.56
C SER A 98 -21.51 -34.80 -24.83
N ASP A 99 -21.87 -35.62 -23.85
CA ASP A 99 -23.20 -35.52 -23.28
C ASP A 99 -23.16 -34.58 -22.07
N ALA A 100 -23.85 -33.44 -22.21
CA ALA A 100 -24.29 -32.67 -21.06
C ALA A 100 -24.82 -33.65 -20.01
N LEU A 101 -24.41 -33.50 -18.74
CA LEU A 101 -24.85 -34.34 -17.63
C LEU A 101 -26.38 -34.46 -17.70
N PRO A 102 -26.93 -35.65 -17.99
CA PRO A 102 -28.37 -35.80 -17.96
C PRO A 102 -28.82 -35.51 -16.52
N ALA A 103 -29.77 -34.58 -16.39
CA ALA A 103 -30.29 -34.17 -15.09
C ALA A 103 -30.65 -35.40 -14.24
N GLY A 104 -30.22 -35.39 -12.97
CA GLY A 104 -30.54 -36.44 -12.01
C GLY A 104 -29.66 -37.69 -12.05
N ARG A 105 -28.61 -37.78 -12.88
CA ARG A 105 -27.62 -38.87 -12.83
C ARG A 105 -26.21 -38.36 -12.49
N PRO A 106 -25.49 -38.97 -11.52
CA PRO A 106 -24.08 -38.65 -11.29
C PRO A 106 -23.22 -39.03 -12.50
N ALA A 107 -22.28 -38.18 -12.91
CA ALA A 107 -21.16 -38.60 -13.74
C ALA A 107 -19.82 -38.46 -13.04
N LYS A 108 -18.94 -39.35 -13.45
CA LYS A 108 -17.57 -39.43 -12.99
C LYS A 108 -16.67 -38.66 -13.96
N LEU A 109 -15.94 -37.67 -13.46
CA LEU A 109 -15.03 -36.81 -14.21
C LEU A 109 -13.59 -37.06 -13.72
N GLY A 110 -12.66 -37.19 -14.66
CA GLY A 110 -11.27 -37.53 -14.40
C GLY A 110 -10.93 -39.02 -14.61
N PRO A 111 -9.81 -39.53 -14.05
CA PRO A 111 -8.94 -38.83 -13.10
C PRO A 111 -8.25 -37.61 -13.73
N PHE A 112 -8.16 -36.54 -12.95
CA PHE A 112 -7.30 -35.39 -13.25
C PHE A 112 -6.07 -35.45 -12.36
N GLU A 113 -5.02 -34.74 -12.75
CA GLU A 113 -3.77 -34.67 -12.02
C GLU A 113 -3.39 -33.21 -11.73
N THR A 114 -2.77 -32.99 -10.58
CA THR A 114 -2.14 -31.71 -10.21
C THR A 114 -0.83 -31.99 -9.49
N THR A 115 0.24 -31.28 -9.85
CA THR A 115 1.53 -31.43 -9.20
C THR A 115 1.52 -30.70 -7.86
N LEU A 116 1.83 -31.43 -6.79
CA LEU A 116 1.99 -30.83 -5.47
C LEU A 116 3.34 -30.12 -5.35
N PRO A 117 3.38 -28.94 -4.72
CA PRO A 117 4.63 -28.26 -4.41
C PRO A 117 5.58 -29.13 -3.58
N ALA A 118 6.88 -29.06 -3.86
CA ALA A 118 7.90 -29.81 -3.14
C ALA A 118 8.13 -29.28 -1.71
N ASP A 119 7.85 -27.99 -1.51
CA ASP A 119 7.92 -27.26 -0.25
C ASP A 119 6.63 -27.41 0.61
N LEU A 120 5.70 -28.31 0.27
CA LEU A 120 4.53 -28.55 1.11
C LEU A 120 4.93 -29.13 2.48
N PRO A 121 4.38 -28.61 3.59
CA PRO A 121 4.64 -29.13 4.93
C PRO A 121 4.00 -30.51 5.11
N GLY A 122 4.74 -31.45 5.70
CA GLY A 122 4.26 -32.80 6.01
C GLY A 122 3.23 -32.80 7.13
N GLY A 123 2.21 -33.65 7.05
CA GLY A 123 1.15 -33.74 8.06
C GLY A 123 -0.25 -33.97 7.47
N ASN A 124 -1.26 -33.87 8.33
CA ASN A 124 -2.65 -33.98 7.90
C ASN A 124 -3.13 -32.66 7.28
N CYS A 125 -3.73 -32.75 6.10
CA CYS A 125 -4.35 -31.64 5.40
C CYS A 125 -5.83 -31.96 5.14
N GLU A 126 -6.65 -30.92 5.17
CA GLU A 126 -8.00 -30.96 4.63
C GLU A 126 -7.94 -30.64 3.14
N TRP A 127 -8.85 -31.20 2.36
CA TRP A 127 -9.01 -30.83 0.97
C TRP A 127 -10.45 -30.39 0.73
N HIS A 128 -10.63 -29.31 -0.04
CA HIS A 128 -11.91 -28.80 -0.48
C HIS A 128 -11.95 -28.83 -2.00
N ALA A 129 -13.05 -29.25 -2.60
CA ALA A 129 -13.16 -29.38 -4.05
C ALA A 129 -14.57 -29.04 -4.53
N GLY A 130 -14.70 -28.50 -5.74
CA GLY A 130 -16.01 -28.04 -6.23
C GLY A 130 -16.06 -27.78 -7.72
N VAL A 131 -17.20 -27.26 -8.16
CA VAL A 131 -17.39 -26.65 -9.48
C VAL A 131 -17.38 -25.12 -9.30
N TYR A 132 -16.73 -24.38 -10.18
CA TYR A 132 -16.81 -22.91 -10.16
C TYR A 132 -18.25 -22.44 -10.39
N GLN A 133 -18.63 -21.28 -9.83
CA GLN A 133 -19.98 -20.73 -9.90
C GLN A 133 -21.08 -21.59 -9.25
N GLU A 134 -20.71 -22.60 -8.47
CA GLU A 134 -21.63 -23.43 -7.70
C GLU A 134 -21.33 -23.33 -6.20
N PRO A 135 -22.36 -23.27 -5.33
CA PRO A 135 -22.15 -23.15 -3.89
C PRO A 135 -21.70 -24.46 -3.24
N LEU A 136 -22.02 -25.61 -3.82
CA LEU A 136 -21.70 -26.92 -3.25
C LEU A 136 -20.21 -27.25 -3.32
N THR A 137 -19.67 -27.73 -2.20
CA THR A 137 -18.27 -28.16 -2.06
C THR A 137 -18.19 -29.55 -1.46
N ALA A 138 -17.32 -30.40 -2.00
CA ALA A 138 -16.89 -31.64 -1.37
C ALA A 138 -15.67 -31.37 -0.49
N GLN A 139 -15.52 -32.12 0.60
CA GLN A 139 -14.36 -32.02 1.47
C GLN A 139 -13.93 -33.37 2.03
N GLY A 140 -12.68 -33.47 2.46
CA GLY A 140 -12.13 -34.63 3.14
C GLY A 140 -10.72 -34.37 3.64
N ARG A 141 -9.99 -35.45 3.93
CA ARG A 141 -8.64 -35.39 4.50
C ARG A 141 -7.66 -36.27 3.74
N LEU A 142 -6.40 -35.85 3.74
CA LEU A 142 -5.26 -36.65 3.28
C LEU A 142 -4.03 -36.34 4.16
N THR A 143 -3.03 -37.22 4.12
CA THR A 143 -1.73 -36.96 4.76
C THR A 143 -0.68 -36.66 3.69
N VAL A 144 -0.04 -35.49 3.80
CA VAL A 144 1.13 -35.13 2.99
C VAL A 144 2.39 -35.67 3.66
N GLN A 145 3.21 -36.36 2.88
CA GLN A 145 4.53 -36.84 3.30
C GLN A 145 5.58 -35.89 2.74
N ALA A 146 6.34 -35.24 3.62
CA ALA A 146 7.41 -34.30 3.24
C ALA A 146 8.71 -34.64 3.98
N ALA A 147 9.83 -34.13 3.49
CA ALA A 147 11.09 -34.16 4.22
C ALA A 147 11.02 -33.25 5.46
N ASP A 148 11.79 -33.58 6.51
CA ASP A 148 11.86 -32.80 7.74
C ASP A 148 12.35 -31.36 7.46
N GLY A 149 11.77 -30.36 8.14
CA GLY A 149 12.21 -28.95 8.10
C GLY A 149 11.44 -28.02 7.16
N ASN A 150 10.30 -28.44 6.61
CA ASN A 150 9.54 -27.72 5.60
C ASN A 150 8.29 -27.02 6.18
N ASP A 151 8.45 -26.21 7.23
CA ASP A 151 7.32 -25.71 8.02
C ASP A 151 6.68 -24.41 7.49
N GLU A 152 7.34 -23.69 6.58
CA GLU A 152 6.91 -22.36 6.12
C GLU A 152 6.78 -22.28 4.59
N ARG A 153 5.59 -22.62 4.09
CA ARG A 153 5.19 -22.39 2.69
C ARG A 153 4.33 -21.13 2.54
N VAL A 154 4.49 -20.45 1.41
CA VAL A 154 3.63 -19.32 1.03
C VAL A 154 2.15 -19.72 1.00
N ILE A 155 1.29 -18.90 1.61
CA ILE A 155 -0.15 -19.12 1.58
C ILE A 155 -0.65 -18.77 0.17
N ILE A 156 -1.41 -19.65 -0.47
CA ILE A 156 -2.13 -19.31 -1.69
C ILE A 156 -3.33 -18.46 -1.29
N ASN A 157 -3.34 -17.21 -1.74
CA ASN A 157 -4.41 -16.28 -1.42
C ASN A 157 -5.67 -16.62 -2.22
N THR A 158 -6.82 -16.67 -1.55
CA THR A 158 -8.10 -17.13 -2.13
C THR A 158 -9.29 -16.40 -1.52
N GLY A 159 -10.39 -16.31 -2.25
CA GLY A 159 -11.68 -15.86 -1.73
C GLY A 159 -12.87 -16.28 -2.60
N THR A 160 -14.07 -15.94 -2.17
CA THR A 160 -15.35 -16.24 -2.86
C THR A 160 -16.29 -15.04 -2.82
N PHE A 161 -16.31 -14.26 -3.88
CA PHE A 161 -17.30 -13.20 -4.08
C PHE A 161 -18.67 -13.82 -4.41
N THR A 162 -19.77 -13.23 -3.93
CA THR A 162 -21.12 -13.65 -4.32
C THR A 162 -21.82 -12.48 -5.00
N ASP A 163 -22.26 -12.67 -6.24
CA ASP A 163 -22.90 -11.62 -7.01
C ASP A 163 -24.35 -11.33 -6.55
N LYS A 164 -24.96 -10.30 -7.13
CA LYS A 164 -26.35 -9.88 -6.87
C LYS A 164 -27.39 -10.97 -7.13
N HIS A 165 -27.05 -12.01 -7.91
CA HIS A 165 -27.89 -13.17 -8.19
C HIS A 165 -27.54 -14.38 -7.31
N GLY A 166 -26.68 -14.23 -6.31
CA GLY A 166 -26.28 -15.32 -5.41
C GLY A 166 -25.30 -16.32 -6.03
N VAL A 167 -24.66 -15.99 -7.16
CA VAL A 167 -23.68 -16.86 -7.82
C VAL A 167 -22.31 -16.67 -7.17
N PRO A 168 -21.65 -17.75 -6.69
CA PRO A 168 -20.34 -17.66 -6.05
C PRO A 168 -19.20 -17.66 -7.06
N HIS A 169 -18.46 -16.56 -7.13
CA HIS A 169 -17.25 -16.39 -7.92
C HIS A 169 -16.00 -16.63 -7.08
N ARG A 170 -15.30 -17.74 -7.33
CA ARG A 170 -14.09 -18.10 -6.59
C ARG A 170 -12.86 -17.54 -7.28
N TRP A 171 -11.96 -16.99 -6.49
CA TRP A 171 -10.70 -16.46 -6.98
C TRP A 171 -9.51 -16.96 -6.16
N HIS A 172 -8.35 -16.96 -6.79
CA HIS A 172 -7.07 -17.17 -6.11
C HIS A 172 -5.94 -16.47 -6.85
N VAL A 173 -4.81 -16.25 -6.19
CA VAL A 173 -3.60 -15.72 -6.82
C VAL A 173 -2.53 -16.81 -6.87
N ASN A 174 -1.95 -17.09 -8.04
CA ASN A 174 -0.87 -18.06 -8.16
C ASN A 174 0.49 -17.47 -7.68
N GLU A 175 1.53 -18.31 -7.60
CA GLU A 175 2.88 -17.87 -7.20
C GLU A 175 3.58 -16.98 -8.23
N ALA A 176 3.05 -16.89 -9.45
CA ALA A 176 3.50 -15.94 -10.47
C ALA A 176 2.74 -14.61 -10.40
N HIS A 177 1.97 -14.38 -9.34
CA HIS A 177 1.23 -13.15 -9.06
C HIS A 177 0.04 -12.90 -9.98
N THR A 178 -0.50 -13.92 -10.65
CA THR A 178 -1.68 -13.84 -11.52
C THR A 178 -2.94 -14.14 -10.73
N LEU A 179 -3.95 -13.26 -10.83
CA LEU A 179 -5.29 -13.54 -10.32
C LEU A 179 -5.99 -14.54 -11.25
N PHE A 180 -6.60 -15.55 -10.67
CA PHE A 180 -7.55 -16.44 -11.33
C PHE A 180 -8.95 -16.12 -10.83
N TRP A 181 -9.89 -15.97 -11.75
CA TRP A 181 -11.30 -15.71 -11.48
C TRP A 181 -12.14 -16.80 -12.15
N ASP A 182 -12.94 -17.53 -11.37
CA ASP A 182 -13.69 -18.69 -11.85
C ASP A 182 -12.85 -19.76 -12.58
N GLY A 183 -11.57 -19.86 -12.19
CA GLY A 183 -10.61 -20.80 -12.77
C GLY A 183 -9.97 -20.31 -14.08
N GLU A 184 -10.26 -19.09 -14.53
CA GLU A 184 -9.59 -18.46 -15.67
C GLU A 184 -8.58 -17.41 -15.20
N PRO A 185 -7.39 -17.30 -15.82
CA PRO A 185 -6.49 -16.18 -15.57
C PRO A 185 -7.16 -14.84 -15.90
N PHE A 186 -7.10 -13.90 -14.96
CA PHE A 186 -7.56 -12.53 -15.14
C PHE A 186 -6.36 -11.59 -15.29
N ILE A 187 -6.10 -11.17 -16.52
CA ILE A 187 -5.02 -10.24 -16.88
C ILE A 187 -5.67 -9.04 -17.56
N PRO A 188 -6.16 -8.03 -16.81
CA PRO A 188 -6.91 -6.92 -17.37
C PRO A 188 -6.07 -6.07 -18.31
N VAL A 189 -6.68 -5.56 -19.37
CA VAL A 189 -6.09 -4.54 -20.25
C VAL A 189 -7.13 -3.44 -20.45
N GLY A 190 -6.97 -2.36 -19.68
CA GLY A 190 -8.00 -1.37 -19.50
C GLY A 190 -7.49 -0.03 -19.00
N GLY A 191 -8.34 0.67 -18.27
CA GLY A 191 -7.93 1.92 -17.63
C GLY A 191 -8.89 2.45 -16.59
N MET A 192 -8.47 3.55 -15.99
CA MET A 192 -9.25 4.28 -15.01
C MET A 192 -10.42 4.99 -15.68
N LEU A 193 -11.62 4.77 -15.13
CA LEU A 193 -12.86 5.46 -15.49
C LEU A 193 -13.25 6.40 -14.36
N ILE A 194 -13.35 7.70 -14.65
CA ILE A 194 -13.97 8.68 -13.76
C ILE A 194 -15.38 8.96 -14.29
N PRO A 195 -16.45 8.56 -13.58
CA PRO A 195 -17.81 8.59 -14.07
C PRO A 195 -18.35 10.02 -14.13
N ASP A 196 -19.29 10.25 -15.04
CA ASP A 196 -20.21 11.38 -14.93
C ASP A 196 -21.30 11.07 -13.86
N GLY A 197 -21.84 12.12 -13.24
CA GLY A 197 -23.07 12.04 -12.45
C GLY A 197 -24.34 11.86 -13.28
N ASN A 198 -24.23 11.82 -14.61
CA ASN A 198 -25.32 11.53 -15.54
C ASN A 198 -25.22 10.10 -16.12
N PHE A 199 -26.32 9.33 -16.04
CA PHE A 199 -26.35 7.97 -16.55
C PHE A 199 -26.18 7.85 -18.07
N ASP A 200 -26.77 8.74 -18.87
CA ASP A 200 -26.71 8.64 -20.33
C ASP A 200 -25.29 8.92 -20.83
N THR A 201 -24.58 9.84 -20.17
CA THR A 201 -23.15 10.04 -20.41
C THR A 201 -22.34 8.81 -20.01
N PHE A 202 -22.56 8.28 -18.80
CA PHE A 202 -21.90 7.06 -18.34
C PHE A 202 -22.12 5.89 -19.31
N LYS A 203 -23.37 5.67 -19.73
CA LYS A 203 -23.74 4.65 -20.71
C LYS A 203 -22.96 4.82 -22.01
N SER A 204 -22.90 6.04 -22.53
CA SER A 204 -22.18 6.37 -23.77
C SER A 204 -20.66 6.16 -23.63
N GLN A 205 -20.09 6.44 -22.46
CA GLN A 205 -18.68 6.17 -22.16
C GLN A 205 -18.40 4.65 -22.19
N ILE A 206 -19.25 3.85 -21.56
CA ILE A 206 -19.14 2.38 -21.57
C ILE A 206 -19.32 1.81 -22.98
N ASP A 207 -20.31 2.30 -23.74
CA ASP A 207 -20.56 1.88 -25.12
C ASP A 207 -19.36 2.16 -26.04
N LEU A 208 -18.73 3.32 -25.84
CA LEU A 208 -17.51 3.68 -26.56
C LEU A 208 -16.39 2.68 -26.29
N LEU A 209 -16.11 2.36 -25.03
CA LEU A 209 -15.06 1.38 -24.67
C LEU A 209 -15.32 0.02 -25.33
N ILE A 210 -16.57 -0.45 -25.25
CA ILE A 210 -16.99 -1.73 -25.82
C ILE A 210 -16.80 -1.75 -27.33
N SER A 211 -17.12 -0.65 -28.02
CA SER A 211 -16.95 -0.53 -29.47
C SER A 211 -15.49 -0.67 -29.92
N PHE A 212 -14.54 -0.35 -29.04
CA PHE A 212 -13.10 -0.51 -29.25
C PHE A 212 -12.52 -1.80 -28.63
N GLY A 213 -13.37 -2.68 -28.09
CA GLY A 213 -12.91 -3.90 -27.44
C GLY A 213 -12.23 -3.66 -26.10
N VAL A 214 -12.48 -2.55 -25.40
CA VAL A 214 -12.01 -2.36 -24.03
C VAL A 214 -13.10 -2.87 -23.06
N ARG A 215 -12.73 -3.81 -22.18
CA ARG A 215 -13.66 -4.49 -21.26
C ARG A 215 -13.31 -4.36 -19.80
N ASP A 216 -12.11 -3.85 -19.49
CA ASP A 216 -11.59 -3.72 -18.14
C ASP A 216 -11.54 -2.25 -17.74
N VAL A 217 -12.13 -1.95 -16.59
CA VAL A 217 -11.99 -0.64 -15.96
C VAL A 217 -11.75 -0.81 -14.47
N TYR A 218 -11.10 0.16 -13.84
CA TYR A 218 -11.44 0.42 -12.45
C TYR A 218 -12.03 1.80 -12.34
N TRP A 219 -12.99 1.87 -11.43
CA TRP A 219 -13.82 3.02 -11.25
C TRP A 219 -13.17 3.96 -10.23
N ASN A 220 -12.61 5.07 -10.71
CA ASN A 220 -12.12 6.16 -9.87
C ASN A 220 -13.26 7.15 -9.58
N VAL A 221 -13.29 7.60 -8.35
CA VAL A 221 -14.48 8.19 -7.73
C VAL A 221 -14.33 9.69 -7.51
N GLY A 222 -13.45 10.33 -8.30
CA GLY A 222 -13.02 11.74 -8.22
C GLY A 222 -14.12 12.82 -8.27
N SER A 223 -15.40 12.47 -8.38
CA SER A 223 -16.53 13.41 -8.37
C SER A 223 -17.81 12.86 -7.72
N SER A 224 -17.76 12.60 -6.41
CA SER A 224 -18.87 12.79 -5.44
C SER A 224 -20.20 12.01 -5.54
N LEU A 225 -20.54 11.25 -6.59
CA LEU A 225 -21.83 10.53 -6.60
C LEU A 225 -21.81 9.18 -5.88
N GLN A 226 -20.73 8.41 -5.99
CA GLN A 226 -20.76 6.97 -5.69
C GLN A 226 -19.78 6.52 -4.60
N VAL A 227 -19.05 7.46 -3.98
CA VAL A 227 -18.21 7.18 -2.79
C VAL A 227 -18.59 8.13 -1.68
N PRO A 228 -18.74 7.64 -0.44
CA PRO A 228 -18.97 8.53 0.66
C PRO A 228 -17.65 9.30 0.81
N ARG A 229 -17.70 10.63 0.74
CA ARG A 229 -16.74 11.35 1.58
C ARG A 229 -16.90 10.76 2.98
N THR A 230 -15.87 10.70 3.81
CA THR A 230 -15.85 10.07 5.15
C THR A 230 -17.05 10.42 6.07
N TRP A 231 -17.90 11.38 5.65
CA TRP A 231 -19.02 12.02 6.34
C TRP A 231 -20.30 12.14 5.47
N GLU A 232 -20.31 11.67 4.23
CA GLU A 232 -21.42 11.88 3.29
C GLU A 232 -22.26 10.60 3.13
N THR A 233 -23.48 10.63 3.65
CA THR A 233 -24.49 9.61 3.35
C THR A 233 -25.05 9.86 1.96
N LYS A 234 -25.10 8.81 1.13
CA LYS A 234 -25.76 8.89 -0.18
C LYS A 234 -27.27 8.89 0.00
N ASN A 235 -27.95 9.78 -0.70
CA ASN A 235 -29.40 9.75 -0.78
C ASN A 235 -29.88 8.63 -1.72
N ASP A 236 -31.18 8.32 -1.66
CA ASP A 236 -31.75 7.22 -2.44
C ASP A 236 -31.57 7.39 -3.96
N ASP A 237 -31.55 8.61 -4.48
CA ASP A 237 -31.34 8.88 -5.91
C ASP A 237 -29.90 8.56 -6.34
N GLN A 238 -28.92 8.94 -5.52
CA GLN A 238 -27.51 8.61 -5.75
C GLN A 238 -27.29 7.10 -5.70
N LEU A 239 -27.91 6.40 -4.75
CA LEU A 239 -27.85 4.94 -4.64
C LEU A 239 -28.49 4.26 -5.85
N ARG A 240 -29.66 4.74 -6.30
CA ARG A 240 -30.32 4.23 -7.51
C ARG A 240 -29.46 4.42 -8.75
N LEU A 241 -28.85 5.59 -8.92
CA LEU A 241 -27.96 5.85 -10.04
C LEU A 241 -26.71 4.95 -9.98
N PHE A 242 -26.13 4.76 -8.79
CA PHE A 242 -24.99 3.86 -8.61
C PHE A 242 -25.34 2.42 -9.02
N GLN A 243 -26.47 1.91 -8.53
CA GLN A 243 -26.95 0.57 -8.90
C GLN A 243 -27.23 0.46 -10.41
N ARG A 244 -27.82 1.50 -11.02
CA ARG A 244 -28.08 1.53 -12.48
C ARG A 244 -26.79 1.41 -13.30
N CYS A 245 -25.73 2.10 -12.89
CA CYS A 245 -24.43 2.03 -13.54
C CYS A 245 -23.81 0.62 -13.43
N ILE A 246 -23.90 0.00 -12.25
CA ILE A 246 -23.45 -1.39 -12.03
C ILE A 246 -24.22 -2.36 -12.93
N ASP A 247 -25.54 -2.26 -12.92
CA ASP A 247 -26.40 -3.12 -13.74
C ASP A 247 -26.06 -2.99 -15.22
N TYR A 248 -25.81 -1.77 -15.70
CA TYR A 248 -25.41 -1.54 -17.08
C TYR A 248 -24.04 -2.14 -17.41
N MET A 249 -23.05 -1.98 -16.54
CA MET A 249 -21.73 -2.59 -16.74
C MET A 249 -21.81 -4.11 -16.80
N ASP A 250 -22.59 -4.74 -15.92
CA ASP A 250 -22.79 -6.19 -15.93
C ASP A 250 -23.51 -6.64 -17.22
N GLU A 251 -24.60 -5.96 -17.61
CA GLU A 251 -25.34 -6.24 -18.86
C GLU A 251 -24.44 -6.11 -20.08
N ALA A 252 -23.60 -5.08 -20.10
CA ALA A 252 -22.69 -4.80 -21.20
C ALA A 252 -21.45 -5.71 -21.20
N GLY A 253 -21.26 -6.57 -20.18
CA GLY A 253 -20.15 -7.51 -20.07
C GLY A 253 -18.82 -6.85 -19.69
N MET A 254 -18.85 -5.74 -18.97
CA MET A 254 -17.67 -5.08 -18.42
C MET A 254 -17.16 -5.81 -17.16
N ARG A 255 -15.84 -5.82 -16.99
CA ARG A 255 -15.15 -6.27 -15.79
C ARG A 255 -14.63 -5.02 -15.07
N TYR A 256 -15.00 -4.84 -13.80
CA TYR A 256 -14.73 -3.60 -13.10
C TYR A 256 -14.19 -3.79 -11.67
N GLY A 257 -13.25 -2.92 -11.31
CA GLY A 257 -12.85 -2.68 -9.91
C GLY A 257 -13.38 -1.34 -9.38
N MET A 258 -13.27 -1.11 -8.08
CA MET A 258 -13.69 0.15 -7.45
C MET A 258 -12.57 0.77 -6.62
N GLN A 259 -12.38 2.08 -6.77
CA GLN A 259 -11.50 2.87 -5.91
C GLN A 259 -12.27 3.60 -4.81
N CYS A 260 -11.68 3.72 -3.61
CA CYS A 260 -12.25 4.52 -2.51
C CYS A 260 -11.33 5.69 -2.13
N SER A 261 -11.85 6.68 -1.42
CA SER A 261 -11.04 7.79 -0.89
C SER A 261 -11.66 8.42 0.36
N GLY A 262 -10.99 8.25 1.50
CA GLY A 262 -11.24 8.93 2.77
C GLY A 262 -10.58 10.30 2.78
N LEU A 263 -11.18 11.27 2.06
CA LEU A 263 -10.62 12.57 1.66
C LEU A 263 -10.15 13.56 2.77
N GLN A 264 -9.82 13.15 3.99
CA GLN A 264 -9.13 13.99 4.98
C GLN A 264 -8.13 13.21 5.81
N ALA A 265 -6.87 13.12 5.35
CA ALA A 265 -5.77 12.46 6.02
C ALA A 265 -5.13 13.30 7.16
N LYS A 266 -5.94 13.86 8.08
CA LYS A 266 -5.47 14.88 9.04
C LYS A 266 -5.09 14.32 10.41
N GLY A 267 -4.04 14.86 11.03
CA GLY A 267 -3.75 14.63 12.44
C GLY A 267 -2.45 15.30 12.88
N ASN A 268 -2.13 15.18 14.17
CA ASN A 268 -0.93 15.77 14.74
C ASN A 268 0.24 14.78 14.70
N SER A 269 1.42 15.25 14.33
CA SER A 269 2.66 14.50 14.42
C SER A 269 3.82 15.41 14.80
N TRP A 270 4.84 14.80 15.38
CA TRP A 270 6.14 15.40 15.67
C TRP A 270 7.06 15.22 14.46
N GLN A 271 7.99 16.14 14.27
CA GLN A 271 9.07 15.92 13.30
C GLN A 271 10.15 15.03 13.90
N LEU A 272 10.48 13.91 13.25
CA LEU A 272 11.58 13.05 13.69
C LEU A 272 12.92 13.78 13.56
N MET A 273 13.53 14.14 14.70
CA MET A 273 14.81 14.84 14.74
C MET A 273 14.85 16.17 13.97
N GLY A 274 13.67 16.72 13.65
CA GLY A 274 13.46 17.92 12.85
C GLY A 274 13.18 19.16 13.70
N GLY A 275 12.72 20.22 13.04
CA GLY A 275 12.35 21.49 13.67
C GLY A 275 13.40 22.60 13.54
N PRO A 276 13.02 23.85 13.89
CA PRO A 276 13.89 25.00 13.76
C PRO A 276 15.00 24.98 14.82
N ASN A 277 16.20 25.43 14.43
CA ASN A 277 17.32 25.62 15.35
C ASN A 277 17.60 27.10 15.56
N GLY A 278 17.75 27.52 16.81
CA GLY A 278 18.20 28.87 17.17
C GLY A 278 19.64 28.88 17.66
N ASP A 279 20.48 29.63 16.97
CA ASP A 279 21.86 29.88 17.36
C ASP A 279 21.91 31.12 18.26
N ILE A 280 22.21 30.91 19.55
CA ILE A 280 22.12 31.93 20.60
C ILE A 280 23.50 32.26 21.16
N THR A 281 23.80 33.55 21.30
CA THR A 281 24.94 34.05 22.07
C THR A 281 24.44 34.85 23.25
N ILE A 282 24.95 34.55 24.45
CA ILE A 282 24.68 35.29 25.69
C ILE A 282 25.98 35.98 26.10
N ALA A 283 25.95 37.31 26.17
CA ALA A 283 27.10 38.09 26.57
C ALA A 283 27.26 38.14 28.11
N PRO A 284 28.44 38.53 28.64
CA PRO A 284 28.68 38.63 30.08
C PRO A 284 27.74 39.59 30.83
N ASP A 285 27.15 40.56 30.14
CA ASP A 285 26.15 41.49 30.69
C ASP A 285 24.73 40.91 30.70
N GLY A 286 24.55 39.65 30.28
CA GLY A 286 23.27 38.96 30.18
C GLY A 286 22.49 39.26 28.89
N SER A 287 23.02 40.08 27.98
CA SER A 287 22.34 40.34 26.70
C SER A 287 22.33 39.10 25.80
N VAL A 288 21.16 38.79 25.23
CA VAL A 288 20.93 37.61 24.39
C VAL A 288 20.83 38.04 22.93
N LYS A 289 21.52 37.32 22.03
CA LYS A 289 21.48 37.55 20.58
C LYS A 289 21.17 36.25 19.84
N LEU A 290 20.24 36.32 18.89
CA LEU A 290 19.98 35.26 17.90
C LEU A 290 20.75 35.55 16.62
N THR A 291 21.59 34.61 16.16
CA THR A 291 22.45 34.83 14.99
C THR A 291 21.81 34.40 13.67
N ASN A 292 20.75 33.61 13.72
CA ASN A 292 20.03 33.08 12.56
C ASN A 292 18.50 33.35 12.63
N PRO A 293 18.06 34.62 12.72
CA PRO A 293 16.63 34.93 12.78
C PRO A 293 15.89 34.54 11.49
N GLY A 294 14.61 34.19 11.63
CA GLY A 294 13.69 33.90 10.53
C GLY A 294 12.26 34.39 10.81
N SER A 295 11.36 34.23 9.85
CA SER A 295 9.93 34.59 10.01
C SER A 295 9.27 33.88 11.20
N ASP A 296 9.66 32.63 11.42
CA ASP A 296 9.06 31.71 12.38
C ASP A 296 10.00 31.35 13.54
N LEU A 297 11.11 32.08 13.65
CA LEU A 297 12.10 31.96 14.72
C LEU A 297 12.69 33.32 15.06
N TRP A 298 12.38 33.86 16.23
CA TRP A 298 12.82 35.21 16.61
C TRP A 298 13.09 35.33 18.11
N LEU A 299 13.86 36.36 18.47
CA LEU A 299 14.16 36.69 19.87
C LEU A 299 13.34 37.91 20.29
N LYS A 300 12.68 37.84 21.45
CA LYS A 300 11.98 38.98 22.07
C LYS A 300 12.01 38.83 23.59
N ASP A 301 12.39 39.91 24.27
CA ASP A 301 12.46 40.01 25.74
C ASP A 301 13.30 38.89 26.39
N GLY A 302 14.45 38.57 25.79
CA GLY A 302 15.35 37.50 26.28
C GLY A 302 14.82 36.08 26.11
N ARG A 303 13.69 35.90 25.40
CA ARG A 303 13.10 34.60 25.09
C ARG A 303 13.21 34.33 23.59
N LEU A 304 13.57 33.10 23.25
CA LEU A 304 13.54 32.61 21.87
C LEU A 304 12.16 32.03 21.59
N HIS A 305 11.52 32.52 20.53
CA HIS A 305 10.17 32.14 20.13
C HIS A 305 10.23 31.40 18.80
N THR A 306 9.33 30.43 18.63
CA THR A 306 9.04 29.83 17.33
C THR A 306 7.55 29.66 17.14
N ALA A 307 7.07 29.80 15.90
CA ALA A 307 5.65 29.72 15.57
C ALA A 307 5.41 28.77 14.41
N CYS A 308 4.27 28.08 14.44
CA CYS A 308 3.78 27.27 13.33
C CYS A 308 2.25 27.21 13.38
N ARG A 309 1.60 27.00 12.24
CA ARG A 309 0.15 26.77 12.22
C ARG A 309 -0.17 25.44 12.88
N HIS A 310 -1.30 25.40 13.59
CA HIS A 310 -1.80 24.25 14.32
C HIS A 310 -0.80 23.59 15.28
N LEU A 311 0.14 24.36 15.84
CA LEU A 311 1.05 23.87 16.87
C LEU A 311 0.23 23.33 18.05
N SER A 312 0.50 22.09 18.42
CA SER A 312 -0.23 21.36 19.46
C SER A 312 0.63 21.07 20.67
N ASP A 313 1.92 20.78 20.45
CA ASP A 313 2.88 20.51 21.51
C ASP A 313 4.29 20.91 21.06
N ALA A 314 5.19 21.14 21.99
CA ALA A 314 6.56 21.54 21.72
C ALA A 314 7.51 21.12 22.82
N VAL A 315 8.70 20.64 22.42
CA VAL A 315 9.83 20.39 23.31
C VAL A 315 11.06 21.11 22.78
N CYS A 316 11.99 21.47 23.66
CA CYS A 316 13.29 21.98 23.25
C CYS A 316 14.45 21.30 23.98
N LEU A 317 15.58 21.23 23.29
CA LEU A 317 16.88 20.81 23.80
C LEU A 317 17.87 21.97 23.62
N ILE A 318 18.58 22.36 24.67
CA ILE A 318 19.61 23.42 24.61
C ILE A 318 20.98 22.81 24.86
N SER A 319 21.89 22.98 23.91
CA SER A 319 23.28 22.53 24.01
C SER A 319 24.25 23.70 23.94
N GLU A 320 25.36 23.60 24.67
CA GLU A 320 26.51 24.50 24.50
C GLU A 320 27.22 24.19 23.18
N ARG A 321 27.48 25.22 22.37
CA ARG A 321 28.13 25.05 21.06
C ARG A 321 29.56 24.53 21.19
N ALA A 322 30.31 25.00 22.18
CA ALA A 322 31.72 24.67 22.34
C ALA A 322 31.95 23.21 22.77
N THR A 323 31.05 22.66 23.58
CA THR A 323 31.23 21.34 24.20
C THR A 323 30.26 20.29 23.66
N GLY A 324 29.13 20.71 23.10
CA GLY A 324 27.99 19.84 22.80
C GLY A 324 27.24 19.36 24.05
N LYS A 325 27.58 19.88 25.23
CA LYS A 325 26.90 19.52 26.47
C LYS A 325 25.47 20.04 26.43
N VAL A 326 24.49 19.14 26.61
CA VAL A 326 23.12 19.54 26.88
C VAL A 326 23.04 20.15 28.26
N VAL A 327 22.63 21.41 28.33
CA VAL A 327 22.53 22.17 29.60
C VAL A 327 21.11 22.22 30.11
N ARG A 328 20.12 21.95 29.24
CA ARG A 328 18.70 22.13 29.54
C ARG A 328 17.82 21.45 28.50
N HIS A 329 16.69 20.90 28.92
CA HIS A 329 15.59 20.45 28.06
C HIS A 329 14.26 20.80 28.72
N HIS A 330 13.23 21.05 27.94
CA HIS A 330 11.91 21.40 28.46
C HIS A 330 10.80 20.95 27.52
N LYS A 331 9.69 20.51 28.12
CA LYS A 331 8.37 20.64 27.49
C LYS A 331 7.93 22.10 27.58
N LEU A 332 7.47 22.65 26.48
CA LEU A 332 7.17 24.07 26.37
C LEU A 332 5.67 24.32 26.31
N GLU A 333 5.25 25.46 26.85
CA GLU A 333 3.88 25.93 26.72
C GLU A 333 3.62 26.39 25.28
N VAL A 334 2.47 25.99 24.73
CA VAL A 334 1.98 26.45 23.43
C VAL A 334 0.90 27.50 23.67
N VAL A 335 1.07 28.67 23.07
CA VAL A 335 0.16 29.83 23.20
C VAL A 335 -0.22 30.37 21.82
N HIS A 336 -1.24 31.23 21.76
CA HIS A 336 -1.60 31.92 20.52
C HIS A 336 -0.49 32.88 20.06
N ASP A 337 -0.33 33.03 18.75
CA ASP A 337 0.62 33.97 18.16
C ASP A 337 -0.05 35.33 17.89
N ASP A 338 0.09 36.26 18.86
CA ASP A 338 -0.51 37.59 18.82
C ASP A 338 0.13 38.57 17.81
N ARG A 339 1.14 38.14 17.03
CA ARG A 339 1.75 39.01 16.01
C ARG A 339 0.70 39.38 14.95
N PRO A 340 0.74 40.59 14.36
CA PRO A 340 -0.18 40.94 13.29
C PRO A 340 -0.05 39.97 12.10
N GLY A 341 -1.19 39.61 11.51
CA GLY A 341 -1.30 38.84 10.27
C GLY A 341 -1.25 39.74 9.03
N GLU A 342 -1.66 39.20 7.88
CA GLU A 342 -1.74 39.98 6.65
C GLU A 342 -2.70 41.17 6.80
N SER A 343 -2.27 42.35 6.35
CA SER A 343 -3.05 43.60 6.45
C SER A 343 -3.41 44.01 7.88
N ASP A 344 -2.53 43.77 8.86
CA ASP A 344 -2.68 44.12 10.28
C ASP A 344 -3.89 43.49 10.98
N LYS A 345 -4.46 42.44 10.38
CA LYS A 345 -5.53 41.67 11.02
C LYS A 345 -4.97 40.75 12.10
N PRO A 346 -5.70 40.50 13.20
CA PRO A 346 -5.34 39.44 14.14
C PRO A 346 -5.14 38.11 13.42
N ARG A 347 -4.14 37.34 13.83
CA ARG A 347 -3.95 35.99 13.29
C ARG A 347 -5.10 35.09 13.77
N PRO A 348 -5.57 34.14 12.93
CA PRO A 348 -6.54 33.15 13.38
C PRO A 348 -5.98 32.24 14.49
N ASP A 349 -6.85 31.64 15.31
CA ASP A 349 -6.48 30.80 16.47
C ASP A 349 -5.54 29.62 16.16
N GLU A 350 -5.48 29.19 14.90
CA GLU A 350 -4.55 28.17 14.42
C GLU A 350 -3.09 28.63 14.43
N HIS A 351 -2.82 29.94 14.36
CA HIS A 351 -1.47 30.46 14.48
C HIS A 351 -1.06 30.43 15.95
N ARG A 352 -0.10 29.56 16.25
CA ARG A 352 0.36 29.29 17.61
C ARG A 352 1.87 29.38 17.66
N MET A 353 2.37 29.67 18.85
CA MET A 353 3.80 29.78 19.12
C MET A 353 4.18 29.13 20.43
N THR A 354 5.47 28.93 20.60
CA THR A 354 6.08 28.54 21.87
C THR A 354 7.33 29.37 22.11
N ARG A 355 7.82 29.38 23.36
CA ARG A 355 8.95 30.23 23.77
C ARG A 355 9.75 29.64 24.92
N VAL A 356 11.07 29.77 24.84
CA VAL A 356 12.01 29.36 25.89
C VAL A 356 12.83 30.55 26.38
N ALA A 357 13.02 30.63 27.70
CA ALA A 357 13.86 31.66 28.31
C ALA A 357 15.35 31.33 28.09
N MET A 358 16.13 32.33 27.69
CA MET A 358 17.57 32.22 27.46
C MET A 358 18.39 33.03 28.46
N ASN A 359 17.79 34.06 29.06
CA ASN A 359 18.45 35.05 29.91
C ASN A 359 18.97 34.50 31.26
N ASP A 360 18.58 33.29 31.64
CA ASP A 360 18.99 32.62 32.87
C ASP A 360 20.12 31.61 32.66
N LEU A 361 20.61 31.46 31.42
CA LEU A 361 21.81 30.69 31.13
C LEU A 361 23.07 31.58 31.29
N PRO A 362 24.23 31.00 31.66
CA PRO A 362 25.49 31.72 31.70
C PRO A 362 25.88 32.34 30.36
N ALA A 363 26.84 33.27 30.39
CA ALA A 363 27.44 33.80 29.17
C ALA A 363 28.10 32.68 28.35
N GLY A 364 27.84 32.64 27.05
CA GLY A 364 28.31 31.58 26.17
C GLY A 364 27.51 31.48 24.87
N ASP A 365 27.92 30.54 24.02
CA ASP A 365 27.25 30.22 22.75
C ASP A 365 26.48 28.90 22.88
N TYR A 366 25.21 28.94 22.48
CA TYR A 366 24.25 27.85 22.60
C TYR A 366 23.56 27.55 21.27
N VAL A 367 23.05 26.33 21.16
CA VAL A 367 22.11 25.92 20.12
C VAL A 367 20.84 25.45 20.81
N VAL A 368 19.71 26.03 20.42
CA VAL A 368 18.37 25.60 20.84
C VAL A 368 17.76 24.80 19.70
N HIS A 369 17.47 23.53 19.96
CA HIS A 369 16.75 22.66 19.04
C HIS A 369 15.30 22.58 19.47
N PHE A 370 14.38 23.08 18.63
CA PHE A 370 12.95 22.85 18.83
C PHE A 370 12.53 21.57 18.14
N ASN A 371 11.66 20.81 18.77
CA ASN A 371 10.90 19.76 18.13
C ASN A 371 9.42 20.02 18.42
N LEU A 372 8.62 20.06 17.36
CA LEU A 372 7.28 20.60 17.39
C LEU A 372 6.30 19.53 16.91
N ALA A 373 5.15 19.44 17.56
CA ALA A 373 4.01 18.68 17.06
C ALA A 373 2.96 19.63 16.52
N TRP A 374 2.57 19.48 15.26
CA TRP A 374 1.50 20.27 14.66
C TRP A 374 0.59 19.40 13.81
N ARG A 375 -0.57 19.95 13.47
CA ARG A 375 -1.53 19.28 12.59
C ARG A 375 -1.02 19.31 11.16
N HIS A 376 -0.88 18.14 10.57
CA HIS A 376 -0.67 17.98 9.15
C HIS A 376 -2.00 17.84 8.40
N ASP A 377 -2.06 18.48 7.24
CA ASP A 377 -3.19 18.45 6.30
C ASP A 377 -2.75 18.27 4.83
N GLY A 378 -1.49 17.88 4.62
CA GLY A 378 -0.92 17.57 3.32
C GLY A 378 -1.37 16.22 2.75
N TRP A 379 -1.24 16.07 1.43
CA TRP A 379 -1.62 14.85 0.68
C TRP A 379 -0.89 13.57 1.18
N ASN A 380 0.34 13.69 1.70
CA ASN A 380 1.20 12.57 2.11
C ASN A 380 1.45 12.46 3.61
N ASP A 381 0.74 13.25 4.41
CA ASP A 381 0.94 13.30 5.86
C ASP A 381 -0.20 12.62 6.60
N ASN A 382 -0.58 11.42 6.15
CA ASN A 382 -1.77 10.75 6.64
C ASN A 382 -1.60 10.26 8.08
N MET A 383 -2.44 10.79 8.98
CA MET A 383 -2.43 10.45 10.41
C MET A 383 -3.66 9.65 10.84
N PHE A 384 -4.56 9.29 9.91
CA PHE A 384 -5.77 8.55 10.24
C PHE A 384 -5.51 7.12 10.67
N PHE A 385 -4.35 6.53 10.33
CA PHE A 385 -3.95 5.17 10.75
C PHE A 385 -4.11 4.93 12.25
N TRP A 386 -3.97 5.98 13.06
CA TRP A 386 -4.03 5.93 14.52
C TRP A 386 -5.21 6.75 15.09
N SER A 387 -6.12 7.21 14.25
CA SER A 387 -7.22 8.09 14.64
C SER A 387 -8.45 7.31 15.12
N GLU A 388 -9.18 7.86 16.09
CA GLU A 388 -10.52 7.37 16.46
C GLU A 388 -11.54 7.47 15.29
N GLU A 389 -11.26 8.31 14.29
CA GLU A 389 -12.10 8.47 13.10
C GLU A 389 -12.06 7.24 12.17
N THR A 390 -11.09 6.33 12.34
CA THR A 390 -10.98 5.10 11.54
C THR A 390 -12.23 4.23 11.62
N GLU A 391 -12.78 4.03 12.81
CA GLU A 391 -14.00 3.23 12.98
C GLU A 391 -15.22 3.87 12.31
N ARG A 392 -15.29 5.20 12.29
CA ARG A 392 -16.34 5.93 11.59
C ARG A 392 -16.23 5.73 10.09
N TYR A 393 -15.01 5.71 9.55
CA TYR A 393 -14.80 5.36 8.14
C TYR A 393 -15.23 3.93 7.83
N TYR A 394 -14.84 2.95 8.65
CA TYR A 394 -15.28 1.56 8.48
C TYR A 394 -16.80 1.44 8.49
N LYS A 395 -17.47 2.14 9.40
CA LYS A 395 -18.93 2.20 9.42
C LYS A 395 -19.50 2.82 8.13
N ALA A 396 -18.97 3.95 7.67
CA ALA A 396 -19.44 4.61 6.45
C ALA A 396 -19.31 3.71 5.20
N ILE A 397 -18.21 2.96 5.11
CA ILE A 397 -18.00 1.95 4.05
C ILE A 397 -19.06 0.85 4.12
N ARG A 398 -19.27 0.24 5.30
CA ARG A 398 -20.30 -0.79 5.51
C ARG A 398 -21.70 -0.27 5.17
N ASP A 399 -22.03 0.94 5.62
CA ASP A 399 -23.33 1.55 5.37
C ASP A 399 -23.57 1.76 3.86
N LEU A 400 -22.58 2.22 3.10
CA LEU A 400 -22.75 2.43 1.66
C LEU A 400 -22.80 1.10 0.89
N TYR A 401 -21.77 0.27 1.03
CA TYR A 401 -21.60 -0.90 0.16
C TYR A 401 -22.53 -2.06 0.51
N SER A 402 -23.24 -2.00 1.64
CA SER A 402 -24.36 -2.92 1.95
C SER A 402 -25.66 -2.56 1.24
N GLN A 403 -25.81 -1.33 0.77
CA GLN A 403 -27.01 -0.84 0.05
C GLN A 403 -26.93 -1.05 -1.46
N VAL A 404 -25.76 -1.42 -1.98
CA VAL A 404 -25.50 -1.65 -3.39
C VAL A 404 -25.26 -3.14 -3.63
N ARG A 405 -25.77 -3.67 -4.73
CA ARG A 405 -25.68 -5.08 -5.12
C ARG A 405 -24.72 -5.20 -6.31
N MET A 406 -23.50 -5.68 -6.02
CA MET A 406 -22.47 -5.90 -7.04
C MET A 406 -22.83 -7.09 -7.91
N GLY A 407 -22.63 -7.00 -9.23
CA GLY A 407 -22.88 -8.11 -10.13
C GLY A 407 -21.64 -8.87 -10.56
N SER A 408 -21.83 -9.78 -11.52
CA SER A 408 -20.83 -10.73 -11.98
C SER A 408 -19.64 -10.10 -12.71
N GLY A 409 -19.68 -8.80 -13.03
CA GLY A 409 -18.55 -8.04 -13.57
C GLY A 409 -17.59 -7.49 -12.50
N PHE A 410 -17.98 -7.46 -11.22
CA PHE A 410 -17.15 -6.90 -10.16
C PHE A 410 -15.96 -7.81 -9.83
N ARG A 411 -14.74 -7.25 -9.74
CA ARG A 411 -13.50 -8.03 -9.64
C ARG A 411 -12.61 -7.69 -8.45
N PHE A 412 -12.53 -6.43 -8.01
CA PHE A 412 -11.58 -6.02 -6.96
C PHE A 412 -11.89 -4.63 -6.42
N PHE A 413 -11.29 -4.31 -5.28
CA PHE A 413 -11.10 -2.93 -4.83
C PHE A 413 -9.64 -2.49 -5.02
N VAL A 414 -9.43 -1.21 -5.30
CA VAL A 414 -8.10 -0.57 -5.33
C VAL A 414 -8.10 0.62 -4.38
N ASP A 415 -7.05 0.83 -3.60
CA ASP A 415 -6.92 1.96 -2.66
C ASP A 415 -8.19 2.18 -1.82
N VAL A 416 -8.51 1.21 -0.95
CA VAL A 416 -9.73 1.23 -0.13
C VAL A 416 -9.76 2.31 0.95
N PHE A 417 -8.73 3.15 1.01
CA PHE A 417 -8.57 4.20 2.01
C PHE A 417 -8.19 5.55 1.42
N TRP A 418 -7.07 5.62 0.71
CA TRP A 418 -6.56 6.85 0.12
C TRP A 418 -5.85 6.50 -1.20
N ASN A 419 -6.02 7.35 -2.22
CA ASN A 419 -5.31 7.19 -3.49
C ASN A 419 -3.82 7.38 -3.26
N GLU A 420 -2.98 6.43 -3.65
CA GLU A 420 -1.51 6.55 -3.51
C GLU A 420 -1.09 6.65 -2.04
N ASN A 421 -1.71 5.84 -1.18
CA ASN A 421 -1.51 5.98 0.26
C ASN A 421 -0.05 5.76 0.65
N ASN A 422 0.53 6.79 1.28
CA ASN A 422 1.93 6.83 1.68
C ASN A 422 2.06 7.49 3.07
N PHE A 423 3.17 7.22 3.75
CA PHE A 423 3.51 7.85 5.02
C PHE A 423 4.92 8.43 4.99
N ASN A 424 5.06 9.65 5.50
CA ASN A 424 6.36 10.30 5.64
C ASN A 424 7.09 9.84 6.92
N HIS A 425 8.15 9.05 6.77
CA HIS A 425 9.01 8.60 7.87
C HIS A 425 9.72 9.73 8.65
N GLY A 426 9.69 10.96 8.14
CA GLY A 426 10.10 12.16 8.88
C GLY A 426 9.11 12.57 9.98
N LEU A 427 7.97 11.90 10.10
CA LEU A 427 6.92 12.22 11.05
C LEU A 427 6.71 11.09 12.07
N VAL A 428 6.47 11.48 13.31
CA VAL A 428 6.12 10.57 14.41
C VAL A 428 4.73 10.92 14.92
N PRO A 429 3.74 10.01 14.81
CA PRO A 429 2.38 10.30 15.25
C PRO A 429 2.32 10.74 16.72
N SER A 430 1.48 11.73 17.02
CA SER A 430 1.27 12.18 18.40
C SER A 430 0.17 11.38 19.12
N ALA A 431 -0.57 10.53 18.42
CA ALA A 431 -1.72 9.80 18.95
C ALA A 431 -1.32 8.77 20.01
N ALA A 432 -2.11 8.62 21.08
CA ALA A 432 -1.86 7.65 22.15
C ALA A 432 -1.98 6.19 21.68
N SER A 433 -2.86 5.93 20.71
CA SER A 433 -3.03 4.64 20.04
C SER A 433 -1.73 4.18 19.36
N PHE A 434 -1.02 5.08 18.67
CA PHE A 434 0.32 4.81 18.10
C PHE A 434 1.31 4.39 19.19
N ARG A 435 1.37 5.13 20.31
CA ARG A 435 2.30 4.83 21.42
C ARG A 435 2.01 3.46 22.05
N THR A 436 0.74 3.13 22.19
CA THR A 436 0.30 1.82 22.69
C THR A 436 0.73 0.69 21.75
N ALA A 437 0.52 0.84 20.45
CA ALA A 437 0.95 -0.15 19.46
C ALA A 437 2.48 -0.25 19.36
N TYR A 438 3.19 0.88 19.46
CA TYR A 438 4.66 0.89 19.45
C TYR A 438 5.26 0.18 20.68
N ALA A 439 4.67 0.36 21.86
CA ALA A 439 5.08 -0.39 23.06
C ALA A 439 4.95 -1.91 22.87
N ARG A 440 3.84 -2.38 22.27
CA ARG A 440 3.63 -3.80 21.95
C ARG A 440 4.64 -4.32 20.93
N TYR A 441 4.96 -3.52 19.91
CA TYR A 441 5.99 -3.86 18.94
C TYR A 441 7.35 -4.05 19.63
N LEU A 442 7.76 -3.09 20.48
CA LEU A 442 9.02 -3.16 21.22
C LEU A 442 9.08 -4.37 22.15
N GLU A 443 7.98 -4.66 22.86
CA GLU A 443 7.86 -5.84 23.70
C GLU A 443 7.97 -7.13 22.90
N SER A 444 7.26 -7.24 21.77
CA SER A 444 7.34 -8.41 20.89
C SER A 444 8.75 -8.62 20.31
N ARG A 445 9.44 -7.53 19.94
CA ARG A 445 10.77 -7.59 19.33
C ARG A 445 11.85 -8.01 20.33
N TYR A 446 11.83 -7.45 21.54
CA TYR A 446 12.91 -7.62 22.51
C TYR A 446 12.60 -8.65 23.59
N GLY A 447 11.33 -8.90 23.91
CA GLY A 447 10.86 -9.77 24.99
C GLY A 447 11.15 -9.25 26.40
N THR A 448 12.26 -8.54 26.62
CA THR A 448 12.61 -7.92 27.91
C THR A 448 13.16 -6.51 27.75
N ILE A 449 12.87 -5.64 28.72
CA ILE A 449 13.34 -4.25 28.68
C ILE A 449 14.88 -4.14 28.72
N ALA A 450 15.56 -5.09 29.36
CA ALA A 450 17.02 -5.16 29.40
C ALA A 450 17.62 -5.36 27.99
N LYS A 451 16.98 -6.20 27.15
CA LYS A 451 17.41 -6.40 25.75
C LYS A 451 17.20 -5.14 24.93
N LEU A 452 16.08 -4.42 25.12
CA LEU A 452 15.82 -3.13 24.47
C LEU A 452 16.89 -2.10 24.86
N ARG A 453 17.13 -1.88 26.15
CA ARG A 453 18.12 -0.90 26.63
C ARG A 453 19.51 -1.14 26.04
N LYS A 454 19.91 -2.41 25.99
CA LYS A 454 21.16 -2.84 25.34
C LYS A 454 21.16 -2.56 23.83
N ALA A 455 20.09 -2.90 23.12
CA ALA A 455 19.99 -2.65 21.68
C ALA A 455 19.90 -1.16 21.33
N TRP A 456 19.30 -0.36 22.20
CA TRP A 456 19.24 1.10 22.08
C TRP A 456 20.52 1.78 22.55
N ALA A 457 21.47 1.03 23.15
CA ALA A 457 22.68 1.57 23.73
C ALA A 457 22.40 2.78 24.64
N VAL A 458 21.42 2.62 25.53
CA VAL A 458 21.04 3.64 26.53
C VAL A 458 22.21 3.85 27.47
N ASP A 459 22.58 5.10 27.71
CA ASP A 459 23.73 5.43 28.56
C ASP A 459 23.49 5.05 30.04
N GLU A 460 22.34 5.46 30.58
CA GLU A 460 21.92 5.10 31.94
C GLU A 460 20.72 4.14 31.90
N GLU A 461 21.00 2.84 32.05
CA GLU A 461 19.99 1.79 31.85
C GLU A 461 18.72 1.94 32.71
N THR A 462 18.80 2.55 33.90
CA THR A 462 17.65 2.70 34.80
C THR A 462 16.64 3.75 34.37
N VAL A 463 16.97 4.61 33.39
CA VAL A 463 16.12 5.74 32.97
C VAL A 463 14.96 5.30 32.07
N VAL A 464 15.02 4.10 31.48
CA VAL A 464 13.95 3.56 30.62
C VAL A 464 13.27 2.37 31.33
N PRO A 465 12.33 2.58 32.27
CA PRO A 465 11.84 1.54 33.18
C PRO A 465 11.12 0.37 32.48
N ASP A 466 10.33 0.66 31.44
CA ASP A 466 9.50 -0.31 30.74
C ASP A 466 9.26 0.08 29.27
N PHE A 467 8.53 -0.77 28.53
CA PHE A 467 8.22 -0.56 27.11
C PHE A 467 7.24 0.60 26.87
N ALA A 468 6.35 0.89 27.83
CA ALA A 468 5.42 2.00 27.71
C ALA A 468 6.16 3.34 27.76
N PHE A 469 7.10 3.49 28.69
CA PHE A 469 8.00 4.65 28.75
C PHE A 469 8.83 4.77 27.47
N ALA A 470 9.43 3.66 27.01
CA ALA A 470 10.23 3.65 25.78
C ALA A 470 9.44 4.14 24.56
N ALA A 471 8.16 3.74 24.43
CA ALA A 471 7.31 4.13 23.31
C ALA A 471 6.98 5.63 23.27
N HIS A 472 7.08 6.33 24.41
CA HIS A 472 6.85 7.78 24.53
C HIS A 472 8.12 8.61 24.31
N LEU A 473 9.28 7.97 24.17
CA LEU A 473 10.53 8.66 23.85
C LEU A 473 10.51 9.12 22.38
N LEU A 474 10.61 10.42 22.17
CA LEU A 474 10.73 11.06 20.87
C LEU A 474 12.19 11.47 20.62
N PRO A 475 12.82 11.00 19.53
CA PRO A 475 14.14 11.48 19.15
C PRO A 475 14.08 12.96 18.73
N VAL A 476 14.81 13.82 19.47
CA VAL A 476 14.83 15.28 19.27
C VAL A 476 16.04 15.73 18.46
N ARG A 477 17.25 15.34 18.87
CA ARG A 477 18.48 15.72 18.14
C ARG A 477 19.68 14.82 18.44
N SER A 478 20.61 14.75 17.49
CA SER A 478 21.95 14.21 17.70
C SER A 478 22.87 15.35 18.10
N VAL A 479 23.65 15.19 19.17
CA VAL A 479 24.65 16.17 19.60
C VAL A 479 25.97 15.45 19.85
N ARG A 480 27.05 15.98 19.25
CA ARG A 480 28.42 15.49 19.46
C ARG A 480 28.99 16.05 20.75
N ASP A 481 29.32 15.17 21.69
CA ASP A 481 30.16 15.53 22.83
C ASP A 481 31.59 15.76 22.33
N GLN A 482 32.02 17.01 22.31
CA GLN A 482 33.34 17.41 21.81
C GLN A 482 34.48 16.93 22.71
N ARG A 483 34.20 16.53 23.96
CA ARG A 483 35.22 16.07 24.91
C ARG A 483 35.56 14.59 24.72
N THR A 484 34.54 13.77 24.48
CA THR A 484 34.69 12.32 24.29
C THR A 484 34.70 11.91 22.83
N ASP A 485 34.49 12.87 21.94
CA ASP A 485 34.32 12.67 20.51
C ASP A 485 33.21 11.67 20.16
N THR A 486 32.10 11.76 20.89
CA THR A 486 31.00 10.79 20.82
C THR A 486 29.71 11.46 20.40
N ASP A 487 29.03 10.90 19.39
CA ASP A 487 27.70 11.35 19.01
C ASP A 487 26.62 10.66 19.86
N TRP A 488 25.80 11.47 20.51
CA TRP A 488 24.65 11.02 21.32
C TRP A 488 23.35 11.45 20.67
N ASP A 489 22.40 10.53 20.59
CA ASP A 489 21.01 10.84 20.27
C ASP A 489 20.24 11.12 21.55
N TYR A 490 19.58 12.28 21.60
CA TYR A 490 18.76 12.71 22.73
C TYR A 490 17.29 12.49 22.41
N LEU A 491 16.64 11.72 23.27
CA LEU A 491 15.23 11.38 23.20
C LEU A 491 14.51 12.01 24.39
N VAL A 492 13.37 12.63 24.15
CA VAL A 492 12.55 13.26 25.19
C VAL A 492 11.25 12.48 25.35
N HIS A 493 10.89 12.15 26.58
CA HIS A 493 9.58 11.58 26.89
C HIS A 493 8.52 12.67 26.70
N VAL A 494 7.63 12.51 25.73
CA VAL A 494 6.73 13.60 25.28
C VAL A 494 5.71 14.06 26.33
N GLU A 495 5.43 13.24 27.35
CA GLU A 495 4.54 13.60 28.45
C GLU A 495 5.26 14.23 29.66
N SER A 496 6.18 13.48 30.30
CA SER A 496 6.94 13.96 31.47
C SER A 496 8.03 14.98 31.15
N GLY A 497 8.56 15.00 29.92
CA GLY A 497 9.70 15.81 29.51
C GLY A 497 11.05 15.21 29.88
N ASP A 498 11.10 13.99 30.42
CA ASP A 498 12.35 13.30 30.81
C ASP A 498 13.27 13.10 29.61
N LEU A 499 14.58 13.21 29.85
CA LEU A 499 15.60 13.09 28.80
C LEU A 499 16.34 11.75 28.92
N VAL A 500 16.44 11.06 27.81
CA VAL A 500 17.24 9.84 27.63
C VAL A 500 18.27 10.10 26.55
N ARG A 501 19.50 9.59 26.72
CA ARG A 501 20.50 9.60 25.66
C ARG A 501 20.94 8.19 25.27
N CYS A 502 21.09 8.00 23.97
CA CYS A 502 21.47 6.74 23.33
C CYS A 502 22.74 6.94 22.51
N LEU A 503 23.68 5.99 22.57
CA LEU A 503 24.91 6.05 21.79
C LEU A 503 24.59 5.88 20.30
N ARG A 504 24.77 6.94 19.50
CA ARG A 504 24.33 6.97 18.09
C ARG A 504 24.95 5.87 17.24
N SER A 505 26.21 5.50 17.51
CA SER A 505 26.98 4.56 16.68
C SER A 505 26.43 3.13 16.65
N THR A 506 25.65 2.74 17.66
CA THR A 506 25.18 1.36 17.84
C THR A 506 23.70 1.25 18.18
N SER A 507 23.02 2.37 18.45
CA SER A 507 21.62 2.38 18.85
C SER A 507 20.66 1.97 17.71
N GLN A 508 19.69 1.12 18.04
CA GLN A 508 18.64 0.66 17.13
C GLN A 508 17.31 1.46 17.22
N HIS A 509 17.19 2.45 18.12
CA HIS A 509 15.89 3.10 18.40
C HIS A 509 15.20 3.70 17.15
N ARG A 510 15.97 4.29 16.21
CA ARG A 510 15.40 4.84 14.97
C ARG A 510 14.86 3.77 14.05
N TYR A 511 15.57 2.65 13.94
CA TYR A 511 15.12 1.51 13.14
C TYR A 511 13.80 0.98 13.69
N ASP A 512 13.71 0.82 15.01
CA ASP A 512 12.49 0.33 15.65
C ASP A 512 11.31 1.28 15.46
N LEU A 513 11.55 2.60 15.53
CA LEU A 513 10.49 3.59 15.33
C LEU A 513 9.95 3.56 13.90
N VAL A 514 10.84 3.61 12.91
CA VAL A 514 10.46 3.64 11.48
C VAL A 514 9.84 2.32 11.04
N GLU A 515 10.42 1.19 11.45
CA GLU A 515 9.85 -0.14 11.18
C GLU A 515 8.47 -0.28 11.84
N SER A 516 8.32 0.16 13.09
CA SER A 516 7.01 0.09 13.76
C SER A 516 5.94 0.93 13.07
N VAL A 517 6.28 2.14 12.60
CA VAL A 517 5.37 2.95 11.78
C VAL A 517 4.96 2.18 10.53
N GLY A 518 5.93 1.63 9.79
CA GLY A 518 5.67 0.86 8.57
C GLY A 518 4.75 -0.33 8.78
N LEU A 519 5.01 -1.13 9.80
CA LEU A 519 4.22 -2.30 10.17
C LEU A 519 2.82 -1.93 10.68
N GLN A 520 2.66 -0.82 11.39
CA GLN A 520 1.34 -0.36 11.83
C GLN A 520 0.49 0.13 10.65
N VAL A 521 1.07 0.80 9.66
CA VAL A 521 0.37 1.17 8.42
C VAL A 521 -0.01 -0.08 7.61
N ARG A 522 0.87 -1.09 7.53
CA ARG A 522 0.55 -2.42 6.96
C ARG A 522 -0.66 -3.05 7.67
N ASP A 523 -0.67 -3.04 9.00
CA ASP A 523 -1.75 -3.66 9.78
C ASP A 523 -3.08 -2.94 9.55
N PHE A 524 -3.05 -1.62 9.46
CA PHE A 524 -4.22 -0.84 9.04
C PHE A 524 -4.68 -1.23 7.62
N HIS A 525 -3.77 -1.38 6.65
CA HIS A 525 -4.10 -1.83 5.29
C HIS A 525 -4.74 -3.22 5.29
N ASN A 526 -4.26 -4.12 6.14
CA ASN A 526 -4.85 -5.44 6.30
C ASN A 526 -6.26 -5.37 6.89
N GLU A 527 -6.43 -4.61 7.97
CA GLU A 527 -7.72 -4.45 8.65
C GLU A 527 -8.78 -3.86 7.72
N ILE A 528 -8.45 -2.77 7.01
CA ILE A 528 -9.40 -2.14 6.10
C ILE A 528 -9.72 -3.02 4.90
N ALA A 529 -8.76 -3.77 4.37
CA ALA A 529 -9.02 -4.76 3.32
C ALA A 529 -10.01 -5.83 3.81
N ASP A 530 -9.86 -6.29 5.05
CA ASP A 530 -10.78 -7.25 5.65
C ASP A 530 -12.19 -6.67 5.85
N VAL A 531 -12.34 -5.37 6.15
CA VAL A 531 -13.66 -4.68 6.18
C VAL A 531 -14.36 -4.75 4.83
N PHE A 532 -13.64 -4.53 3.73
CA PHE A 532 -14.21 -4.61 2.38
C PHE A 532 -14.56 -6.05 1.99
N LYS A 533 -13.69 -7.02 2.30
CA LYS A 533 -13.94 -8.43 2.02
C LYS A 533 -15.11 -9.03 2.80
N GLN A 534 -15.42 -8.51 3.99
CA GLN A 534 -16.64 -8.86 4.73
C GLN A 534 -17.92 -8.47 3.98
N LEU A 535 -17.87 -7.43 3.13
CA LEU A 535 -19.01 -6.97 2.33
C LEU A 535 -19.05 -7.69 0.99
N HIS A 536 -17.91 -7.71 0.29
CA HIS A 536 -17.72 -8.34 -1.00
C HIS A 536 -16.33 -8.96 -1.02
N ASP A 537 -16.25 -10.30 -0.91
CA ASP A 537 -14.98 -11.04 -0.84
C ASP A 537 -14.29 -11.10 -2.21
N VAL A 538 -13.75 -9.97 -2.64
CA VAL A 538 -12.91 -9.76 -3.83
C VAL A 538 -11.50 -9.34 -3.40
N PRO A 539 -10.48 -9.51 -4.26
CA PRO A 539 -9.15 -8.99 -4.00
C PRO A 539 -9.15 -7.49 -3.67
N VAL A 540 -8.35 -7.10 -2.69
CA VAL A 540 -8.07 -5.69 -2.37
C VAL A 540 -6.61 -5.36 -2.74
N VAL A 541 -6.42 -4.33 -3.55
CA VAL A 541 -5.11 -3.90 -4.07
C VAL A 541 -4.78 -2.53 -3.49
N PHE A 542 -3.55 -2.33 -3.05
CA PHE A 542 -3.02 -0.99 -2.75
C PHE A 542 -2.04 -0.56 -3.84
N LYS A 543 -2.16 0.68 -4.31
CA LYS A 543 -1.19 1.26 -5.23
C LYS A 543 0.14 1.44 -4.51
N PHE A 544 1.19 1.09 -5.23
CA PHE A 544 2.56 1.29 -4.85
C PHE A 544 3.01 2.64 -5.38
N PHE A 545 3.15 3.57 -4.46
CA PHE A 545 3.66 4.91 -4.71
C PHE A 545 4.83 5.18 -3.77
N SER A 546 5.79 6.01 -4.21
CA SER A 546 6.96 6.46 -3.45
C SER A 546 8.03 5.42 -3.04
N GLY A 547 7.91 4.16 -3.45
CA GLY A 547 8.96 3.15 -3.26
C GLY A 547 8.60 2.00 -2.32
N ILE A 548 9.60 1.14 -2.07
CA ILE A 548 9.38 -0.06 -1.25
C ILE A 548 9.26 0.32 0.22
N ASP A 549 8.24 -0.23 0.88
CA ASP A 549 7.97 -0.03 2.31
C ASP A 549 7.23 -1.24 2.89
N TRP A 550 7.23 -1.36 4.23
CA TRP A 550 6.54 -2.44 4.93
C TRP A 550 5.03 -2.44 4.70
N TRP A 551 4.38 -1.29 4.52
CA TRP A 551 2.94 -1.24 4.26
C TRP A 551 2.50 -1.74 2.89
N HIS A 552 3.45 -2.03 2.00
CA HIS A 552 3.20 -2.72 0.73
C HIS A 552 3.42 -4.25 0.84
N ILE A 553 3.89 -4.75 1.98
CA ILE A 553 4.26 -6.16 2.18
C ILE A 553 3.26 -6.81 3.13
N ASN A 554 2.44 -7.75 2.65
CA ASN A 554 1.57 -8.53 3.53
C ASN A 554 2.30 -9.76 4.09
N ASP A 555 3.10 -9.55 5.12
CA ASP A 555 3.88 -10.58 5.83
C ASP A 555 3.28 -10.98 7.18
N ALA A 556 2.00 -10.72 7.41
CA ALA A 556 1.32 -11.00 8.68
C ALA A 556 1.18 -12.52 9.00
N GLY A 557 1.53 -13.41 8.06
CA GLY A 557 1.49 -14.87 8.28
C GLY A 557 0.08 -15.47 8.32
N VAL A 558 -0.94 -14.70 7.92
CA VAL A 558 -2.36 -15.08 7.90
C VAL A 558 -2.95 -14.92 6.50
N PRO A 559 -4.03 -15.67 6.15
CA PRO A 559 -4.68 -15.52 4.85
C PRO A 559 -5.36 -14.16 4.61
N SER A 560 -5.67 -13.42 5.67
CA SER A 560 -6.44 -12.17 5.59
C SER A 560 -5.58 -10.97 5.13
N GLY A 561 -6.16 -9.76 5.14
CA GLY A 561 -5.50 -8.53 4.67
C GLY A 561 -5.49 -8.34 3.16
N PHE A 562 -4.76 -7.32 2.68
CA PHE A 562 -4.76 -6.98 1.25
C PHE A 562 -4.11 -8.06 0.39
N ASP A 563 -4.47 -8.10 -0.89
CA ASP A 563 -4.29 -9.24 -1.79
C ASP A 563 -3.43 -8.94 -3.00
N GLY A 564 -3.08 -7.67 -3.23
CA GLY A 564 -2.24 -7.27 -4.34
C GLY A 564 -1.61 -5.89 -4.16
N VAL A 565 -0.65 -5.62 -5.04
CA VAL A 565 0.09 -4.36 -5.11
C VAL A 565 0.03 -3.84 -6.54
N GLY A 566 -0.38 -2.58 -6.71
CA GLY A 566 -0.56 -1.92 -8.00
C GLY A 566 0.62 -1.04 -8.39
N MET A 567 1.20 -1.23 -9.57
CA MET A 567 2.24 -0.33 -10.10
C MET A 567 1.58 0.98 -10.56
N GLU A 568 2.06 2.09 -10.05
CA GLU A 568 1.86 3.40 -10.66
C GLU A 568 3.16 3.83 -11.31
N SER A 569 3.16 3.99 -12.63
CA SER A 569 4.42 4.15 -13.36
C SER A 569 4.26 5.03 -14.57
N TYR A 570 5.14 6.03 -14.70
CA TYR A 570 5.13 6.98 -15.78
C TYR A 570 6.48 6.97 -16.52
N GLY A 571 6.43 6.97 -17.84
CA GLY A 571 7.62 6.91 -18.70
C GLY A 571 7.41 6.07 -19.95
N VAL A 572 8.49 5.74 -20.66
CA VAL A 572 8.44 4.98 -21.91
C VAL A 572 9.42 3.81 -21.89
N GLY A 573 8.93 2.64 -22.31
CA GLY A 573 9.76 1.43 -22.49
C GLY A 573 10.42 0.95 -21.19
N GLU A 574 11.50 0.19 -21.30
CA GLU A 574 12.17 -0.45 -20.15
C GLU A 574 12.61 0.52 -19.03
N PRO A 575 13.08 1.76 -19.32
CA PRO A 575 13.39 2.71 -18.26
C PRO A 575 12.25 2.93 -17.25
N ILE A 576 10.98 2.76 -17.63
CA ILE A 576 9.84 2.87 -16.71
C ILE A 576 9.92 1.89 -15.52
N LEU A 577 10.54 0.72 -15.73
CA LEU A 577 10.73 -0.29 -14.70
C LEU A 577 11.63 0.22 -13.59
N THR A 578 12.62 1.05 -13.93
CA THR A 578 13.62 1.54 -12.95
C THR A 578 13.06 2.47 -11.90
N PHE A 579 11.86 3.03 -12.11
CA PHE A 579 11.25 3.97 -11.19
C PHE A 579 10.29 3.25 -10.22
N MET A 580 9.08 2.96 -10.67
CA MET A 580 8.03 2.28 -9.88
C MET A 580 7.48 1.03 -10.57
N GLY A 581 7.99 0.68 -11.76
CA GLY A 581 7.42 -0.39 -12.58
C GLY A 581 7.86 -1.80 -12.19
N ILE A 582 8.99 -1.97 -11.49
CA ILE A 582 9.42 -3.29 -10.99
C ILE A 582 9.56 -3.43 -9.46
N PRO A 583 9.85 -2.36 -8.68
CA PRO A 583 9.94 -2.50 -7.21
C PRO A 583 8.73 -3.17 -6.52
N PRO A 584 7.47 -3.00 -6.97
CA PRO A 584 6.31 -3.70 -6.39
C PRO A 584 6.44 -5.23 -6.37
N LEU A 585 7.15 -5.82 -7.34
CA LEU A 585 7.42 -7.26 -7.37
C LEU A 585 8.18 -7.71 -6.12
N SER A 586 9.07 -6.86 -5.59
CA SER A 586 9.77 -7.15 -4.35
C SER A 586 8.82 -7.23 -3.15
N SER A 587 7.84 -6.34 -3.08
CA SER A 587 6.84 -6.38 -2.03
C SER A 587 6.00 -7.65 -2.08
N CYS A 588 5.56 -8.03 -3.29
CA CYS A 588 4.84 -9.29 -3.52
C CYS A 588 5.68 -10.53 -3.15
N SER A 589 7.00 -10.49 -3.39
CA SER A 589 7.91 -11.62 -3.13
C SER A 589 8.26 -11.79 -1.65
N GLN A 590 8.11 -10.72 -0.85
CA GLN A 590 8.34 -10.74 0.59
C GLN A 590 7.10 -11.13 1.40
N ALA A 591 5.90 -11.07 0.80
CA ALA A 591 4.67 -11.43 1.47
C ALA A 591 4.66 -12.90 1.92
N THR A 592 3.94 -13.20 3.01
CA THR A 592 3.71 -14.59 3.47
C THR A 592 2.62 -15.30 2.68
N LYS A 593 1.98 -14.60 1.74
CA LYS A 593 0.91 -15.10 0.87
C LYS A 593 1.13 -14.64 -0.56
N THR A 594 0.53 -15.31 -1.53
CA THR A 594 0.56 -14.88 -2.93
C THR A 594 -0.17 -13.55 -3.07
N MET A 595 0.45 -12.62 -3.80
CA MET A 595 -0.04 -11.26 -4.00
C MET A 595 -0.24 -11.01 -5.50
N TRP A 596 -1.37 -10.41 -5.89
CA TRP A 596 -1.63 -10.02 -7.27
C TRP A 596 -0.77 -8.80 -7.62
N LEU A 597 -0.06 -8.87 -8.73
CA LEU A 597 0.78 -7.79 -9.22
C LEU A 597 0.19 -7.26 -10.53
N LEU A 598 -0.22 -5.99 -10.55
CA LEU A 598 -0.84 -5.36 -11.73
C LEU A 598 -0.36 -3.92 -11.87
N VAL A 599 -0.54 -3.32 -13.04
CA VAL A 599 -0.39 -1.87 -13.22
C VAL A 599 -1.72 -1.20 -12.93
N THR A 600 -1.77 -0.34 -11.93
CA THR A 600 -2.96 0.45 -11.57
C THR A 600 -2.97 1.81 -12.23
N GLU A 601 -1.80 2.35 -12.60
CA GLU A 601 -1.70 3.63 -13.31
C GLU A 601 -0.48 3.64 -14.23
N ILE A 602 -0.70 4.14 -15.45
CA ILE A 602 0.35 4.31 -16.45
C ILE A 602 0.08 5.52 -17.33
N GLY A 603 1.15 6.21 -17.72
CA GLY A 603 1.17 7.22 -18.79
C GLY A 603 2.58 7.47 -19.34
N GLU A 604 2.70 8.14 -20.49
CA GLU A 604 4.00 8.44 -21.14
C GLU A 604 4.89 9.41 -20.33
N GLY A 605 4.31 10.11 -19.35
CA GLY A 605 5.03 11.00 -18.43
C GLY A 605 4.11 11.48 -17.33
N ASN A 606 4.69 11.99 -16.23
CA ASN A 606 3.90 12.45 -15.07
C ASN A 606 2.93 13.56 -15.51
N HIS A 607 1.68 13.50 -15.05
CA HIS A 607 0.68 14.54 -15.30
C HIS A 607 1.11 15.91 -14.73
N GLN A 608 2.06 15.94 -13.78
CA GLN A 608 2.67 17.15 -13.24
C GLN A 608 3.77 17.76 -14.14
N ASP A 609 4.31 17.00 -15.10
CA ASP A 609 5.32 17.48 -16.07
C ASP A 609 4.70 18.20 -17.28
N GLN A 610 3.38 18.38 -17.28
CA GLN A 610 2.64 19.05 -18.35
C GLN A 610 2.81 20.58 -18.27
N ALA A 611 3.99 21.04 -18.64
CA ALA A 611 4.23 22.45 -18.92
C ALA A 611 3.93 22.73 -20.41
N LEU A 612 3.20 23.80 -20.72
CA LEU A 612 2.94 24.31 -22.09
C LEU A 612 4.18 24.35 -22.98
N GLU A 613 5.30 24.64 -22.35
CA GLU A 613 6.64 24.75 -22.92
C GLU A 613 7.24 23.40 -23.38
N ARG A 614 6.63 22.25 -23.05
CA ARG A 614 7.14 20.90 -23.37
C ARG A 614 6.38 20.14 -24.46
N ASN A 615 5.31 20.69 -25.05
CA ASN A 615 4.65 20.13 -26.25
C ASN A 615 4.23 18.63 -26.15
N LYS A 616 3.85 18.12 -24.98
CA LYS A 616 3.38 16.72 -24.82
C LYS A 616 2.01 16.54 -25.52
N LEU A 617 1.87 15.51 -26.36
CA LEU A 617 0.57 15.11 -26.93
C LEU A 617 -0.26 14.35 -25.87
N PHE A 618 -1.58 14.32 -26.03
CA PHE A 618 -2.49 13.64 -25.10
C PHE A 618 -2.28 12.12 -25.07
N GLY A 619 -2.23 11.54 -23.87
CA GLY A 619 -2.10 10.09 -23.66
C GLY A 619 -0.73 9.58 -24.13
N LEU A 620 -0.76 8.60 -25.04
CA LEU A 620 0.42 7.97 -25.63
C LEU A 620 0.63 8.47 -27.07
N THR A 621 1.81 9.01 -27.37
CA THR A 621 2.15 9.71 -28.62
C THR A 621 2.21 8.78 -29.84
N SER A 622 2.47 7.47 -29.65
CA SER A 622 2.63 6.50 -30.73
C SER A 622 2.37 5.06 -30.30
N ARG A 623 1.62 4.30 -31.10
CA ARG A 623 1.35 2.86 -30.88
C ARG A 623 2.62 2.04 -30.67
N LEU A 624 3.56 2.12 -31.61
CA LEU A 624 4.77 1.30 -31.63
C LEU A 624 5.95 1.97 -30.93
N GLY A 625 5.97 3.30 -30.83
CA GLY A 625 7.06 4.05 -30.20
C GLY A 625 6.91 4.21 -28.69
N THR A 626 5.67 4.20 -28.18
CA THR A 626 5.39 4.52 -26.77
C THR A 626 4.42 3.55 -26.11
N ALA A 627 3.22 3.35 -26.67
CA ALA A 627 2.19 2.54 -26.03
C ALA A 627 2.62 1.09 -25.81
N TYR A 628 2.93 0.36 -26.88
CA TYR A 628 3.34 -1.05 -26.81
C TYR A 628 4.66 -1.25 -26.06
N PRO A 629 5.72 -0.46 -26.29
CA PRO A 629 6.93 -0.55 -25.48
C PRO A 629 6.64 -0.40 -23.99
N THR A 630 5.81 0.56 -23.58
CA THR A 630 5.56 0.82 -22.15
C THR A 630 4.72 -0.28 -21.52
N TRP A 631 3.63 -0.70 -22.18
CA TRP A 631 2.76 -1.77 -21.71
C TRP A 631 3.49 -3.11 -21.61
N VAL A 632 4.25 -3.48 -22.64
CA VAL A 632 5.00 -4.74 -22.67
C VAL A 632 6.17 -4.71 -21.70
N SER A 633 6.83 -3.55 -21.50
CA SER A 633 7.88 -3.44 -20.47
C SER A 633 7.34 -3.70 -19.07
N LEU A 634 6.19 -3.16 -18.69
CA LEU A 634 5.58 -3.41 -17.38
C LEU A 634 5.17 -4.88 -17.19
N MET A 635 4.63 -5.53 -18.23
CA MET A 635 4.38 -6.98 -18.21
C MET A 635 5.67 -7.79 -18.13
N GLY A 636 6.73 -7.34 -18.81
CA GLY A 636 8.09 -7.86 -18.69
C GLY A 636 8.70 -7.67 -17.30
N GLY A 637 8.26 -6.66 -16.56
CA GLY A 637 8.53 -6.46 -15.13
C GLY A 637 7.71 -7.39 -14.21
N GLY A 638 6.84 -8.23 -14.76
CA GLY A 638 6.05 -9.23 -14.04
C GLY A 638 4.58 -8.89 -13.86
N ALA A 639 4.11 -7.70 -14.29
CA ALA A 639 2.72 -7.30 -14.12
C ALA A 639 1.73 -8.24 -14.83
N LYS A 640 0.60 -8.51 -14.15
CA LYS A 640 -0.52 -9.36 -14.60
C LYS A 640 -1.73 -8.52 -14.90
N GLY A 641 -1.55 -7.65 -15.88
CA GLY A 641 -2.56 -6.72 -16.39
C GLY A 641 -2.20 -5.26 -16.14
N LEU A 642 -2.93 -4.37 -16.79
CA LEU A 642 -2.72 -2.94 -16.70
C LEU A 642 -4.00 -2.12 -16.80
N TYR A 643 -3.96 -0.97 -16.15
CA TYR A 643 -4.94 0.08 -16.23
C TYR A 643 -4.25 1.42 -16.52
N HIS A 644 -4.60 2.04 -17.64
CA HIS A 644 -4.14 3.39 -17.98
C HIS A 644 -4.75 4.46 -17.07
N TYR A 645 -3.91 5.39 -16.61
CA TYR A 645 -4.36 6.53 -15.82
C TYR A 645 -5.25 7.43 -16.68
N TYR A 646 -6.35 7.94 -16.13
CA TYR A 646 -7.26 8.86 -16.81
C TYR A 646 -7.76 8.37 -18.18
N MET A 647 -7.89 7.06 -18.42
CA MET A 647 -8.38 6.54 -19.71
C MET A 647 -9.68 7.24 -20.13
N LEU A 648 -10.63 7.36 -19.21
CA LEU A 648 -11.85 8.16 -19.32
C LEU A 648 -11.95 9.18 -18.18
N ALA A 649 -11.94 10.47 -18.52
CA ALA A 649 -12.13 11.56 -17.57
C ALA A 649 -13.63 11.92 -17.41
N SER A 650 -13.99 12.47 -16.25
CA SER A 650 -15.32 13.06 -16.04
C SER A 650 -15.50 14.30 -16.93
N PRO A 651 -16.71 14.56 -17.46
CA PRO A 651 -17.02 15.80 -18.17
C PRO A 651 -16.71 17.04 -17.33
N GLY A 652 -16.12 18.07 -17.94
CA GLY A 652 -15.71 19.29 -17.24
C GLY A 652 -14.33 19.22 -16.57
N VAL A 653 -13.67 18.05 -16.55
CA VAL A 653 -12.23 17.90 -16.26
C VAL A 653 -11.42 18.07 -17.55
N ASP A 654 -11.97 18.81 -18.52
CA ASP A 654 -11.44 19.12 -19.83
C ASP A 654 -10.27 20.12 -19.79
N ASN A 655 -9.45 20.03 -18.75
CA ASN A 655 -8.19 20.75 -18.73
C ASN A 655 -7.37 20.26 -19.92
N ILE A 656 -6.83 21.19 -20.69
CA ILE A 656 -5.90 20.90 -21.79
C ILE A 656 -4.66 20.10 -21.33
N TRP A 657 -4.49 19.92 -20.01
CA TRP A 657 -3.46 19.11 -19.36
C TRP A 657 -3.87 17.68 -18.99
N SER A 658 -5.12 17.25 -19.24
CA SER A 658 -5.53 15.88 -18.87
C SER A 658 -4.98 14.85 -19.87
N ASP A 659 -4.27 13.83 -19.38
CA ASP A 659 -3.63 12.76 -20.16
C ASP A 659 -4.63 11.69 -20.66
N ALA A 660 -5.87 12.09 -20.96
CA ALA A 660 -6.96 11.16 -21.19
C ALA A 660 -6.92 10.51 -22.57
N MET A 661 -6.84 9.16 -22.59
CA MET A 661 -6.74 8.39 -23.84
C MET A 661 -7.90 8.64 -24.79
N VAL A 662 -9.12 8.86 -24.28
CA VAL A 662 -10.31 9.07 -25.12
C VAL A 662 -10.28 10.31 -26.00
N ARG A 663 -9.35 11.24 -25.76
CA ARG A 663 -9.13 12.39 -26.67
C ARG A 663 -8.63 11.96 -28.04
N ASP A 664 -7.99 10.80 -28.12
CA ASP A 664 -7.62 10.17 -29.38
C ASP A 664 -8.14 8.72 -29.40
N PRO A 665 -9.32 8.47 -29.99
CA PRO A 665 -9.95 7.14 -30.01
C PRO A 665 -9.07 6.04 -30.62
N ARG A 666 -8.04 6.38 -31.41
CA ARG A 666 -7.07 5.39 -31.90
C ARG A 666 -6.35 4.70 -30.75
N GLN A 667 -6.11 5.38 -29.63
CA GLN A 667 -5.47 4.81 -28.46
C GLN A 667 -6.35 3.73 -27.79
N LEU A 668 -7.68 3.84 -27.89
CA LEU A 668 -8.60 2.80 -27.45
C LEU A 668 -8.52 1.55 -28.34
N GLU A 669 -8.37 1.71 -29.66
CA GLU A 669 -8.09 0.59 -30.58
C GLU A 669 -6.76 -0.10 -30.26
N TRP A 670 -5.72 0.66 -29.90
CA TRP A 670 -4.43 0.09 -29.49
C TRP A 670 -4.56 -0.77 -28.24
N LEU A 671 -5.34 -0.29 -27.26
CA LEU A 671 -5.61 -0.98 -26.01
C LEU A 671 -6.47 -2.23 -26.22
N GLY A 672 -7.52 -2.13 -27.03
CA GLY A 672 -8.35 -3.27 -27.43
C GLY A 672 -7.55 -4.36 -28.16
N THR A 673 -6.65 -3.96 -29.07
CA THR A 673 -5.73 -4.91 -29.72
C THR A 673 -4.77 -5.56 -28.71
N LEU A 674 -4.23 -4.79 -27.76
CA LEU A 674 -3.36 -5.36 -26.72
C LEU A 674 -4.14 -6.39 -25.87
N ARG A 675 -5.39 -6.11 -25.53
CA ARG A 675 -6.27 -7.06 -24.81
C ARG A 675 -6.34 -8.40 -25.54
N GLU A 676 -6.61 -8.37 -26.85
CA GLU A 676 -6.68 -9.59 -27.67
C GLU A 676 -5.35 -10.35 -27.70
N ILE A 677 -4.22 -9.64 -27.78
CA ILE A 677 -2.88 -10.25 -27.72
C ILE A 677 -2.66 -10.94 -26.38
N VAL A 678 -3.00 -10.28 -25.28
CA VAL A 678 -2.82 -10.79 -23.91
C VAL A 678 -3.71 -12.01 -23.65
N GLU A 679 -4.97 -11.98 -24.11
CA GLU A 679 -5.91 -13.11 -24.00
C GLU A 679 -5.39 -14.37 -24.71
N HIS A 680 -4.53 -14.22 -25.71
CA HIS A 680 -3.92 -15.33 -26.47
C HIS A 680 -2.44 -15.58 -26.10
N ALA A 681 -1.97 -15.04 -24.97
CA ALA A 681 -0.60 -15.21 -24.48
C ALA A 681 -0.54 -16.06 -23.20
N PRO A 682 -0.80 -17.39 -23.27
CA PRO A 682 -0.85 -18.25 -22.09
C PRO A 682 0.45 -18.29 -21.29
N GLY A 683 1.59 -18.02 -21.93
CA GLY A 683 2.89 -17.92 -21.25
C GLY A 683 2.98 -16.78 -20.22
N LEU A 684 2.12 -15.76 -20.31
CA LEU A 684 2.11 -14.65 -19.36
C LEU A 684 1.60 -15.05 -17.97
N VAL A 685 0.75 -16.08 -17.88
CA VAL A 685 0.10 -16.53 -16.64
C VAL A 685 1.12 -16.93 -15.59
N ASP A 686 2.19 -17.62 -16.00
CA ASP A 686 3.24 -18.12 -15.11
C ASP A 686 4.59 -17.39 -15.31
N TYR A 687 4.64 -16.39 -16.18
CA TYR A 687 5.86 -15.62 -16.43
C TYR A 687 6.33 -14.87 -15.19
N ARG A 688 7.63 -14.91 -14.89
CA ARG A 688 8.27 -14.08 -13.86
C ARG A 688 9.60 -13.56 -14.41
N PRO A 689 9.94 -12.27 -14.22
CA PRO A 689 11.28 -11.80 -14.56
C PRO A 689 12.32 -12.44 -13.64
N THR A 690 13.54 -12.62 -14.14
CA THR A 690 14.67 -13.01 -13.29
C THR A 690 15.04 -11.85 -12.38
N VAL A 691 14.94 -12.09 -11.07
CA VAL A 691 15.24 -11.11 -10.02
C VAL A 691 16.23 -11.68 -9.03
N TYR A 692 17.13 -10.83 -8.56
CA TYR A 692 17.91 -11.00 -7.35
C TYR A 692 17.52 -9.90 -6.36
N TYR A 693 17.79 -10.13 -5.08
CA TYR A 693 17.41 -9.17 -4.05
C TYR A 693 18.63 -8.60 -3.33
N ARG A 694 18.50 -7.37 -2.86
CA ARG A 694 19.50 -6.66 -2.06
C ARG A 694 18.94 -6.35 -0.69
N PHE A 695 19.50 -6.99 0.33
CA PHE A 695 19.11 -6.88 1.73
C PHE A 695 20.13 -6.08 2.56
N PRO A 696 19.68 -5.19 3.47
CA PRO A 696 18.31 -4.70 3.61
C PRO A 696 18.01 -3.57 2.60
N ALA A 697 16.73 -3.36 2.30
CA ALA A 697 16.24 -2.14 1.68
C ALA A 697 16.53 -0.93 2.61
N ILE A 698 16.71 0.25 2.01
CA ILE A 698 17.02 1.50 2.73
C ILE A 698 16.12 2.64 2.27
N PHE A 699 15.82 3.59 3.17
CA PHE A 699 14.95 4.73 2.89
C PHE A 699 15.67 5.94 2.29
N HIS A 700 17.01 5.96 2.33
CA HIS A 700 17.79 7.02 1.68
C HIS A 700 18.52 6.46 0.44
N PRO A 701 18.11 6.84 -0.79
CA PRO A 701 18.45 6.22 -2.08
C PRO A 701 19.89 6.43 -2.58
N ASN A 702 20.78 6.98 -1.75
CA ASN A 702 22.18 7.17 -2.14
C ASN A 702 23.02 5.88 -2.04
N SER A 703 22.40 4.70 -2.06
CA SER A 703 23.05 3.38 -2.15
C SER A 703 23.83 3.15 -3.45
N GLY A 704 23.69 4.02 -4.45
CA GLY A 704 24.62 4.10 -5.58
C GLY A 704 25.94 4.82 -5.27
N LEU A 705 26.05 5.47 -4.12
CA LEU A 705 27.31 6.05 -3.64
C LEU A 705 28.14 4.96 -2.95
N THR A 706 29.43 4.94 -3.22
CA THR A 706 30.45 4.10 -2.56
C THR A 706 30.67 4.45 -1.08
N PHE A 707 29.81 5.30 -0.52
CA PHE A 707 29.73 5.62 0.90
C PHE A 707 28.28 5.98 1.23
N SER A 708 27.72 5.34 2.26
CA SER A 708 26.52 5.82 2.91
C SER A 708 26.81 5.89 4.40
N ASP A 709 26.55 7.04 5.00
CA ASP A 709 26.57 7.18 6.45
C ASP A 709 25.47 6.25 7.02
N PRO A 710 25.80 5.22 7.82
CA PRO A 710 24.81 4.28 8.38
C PRO A 710 23.75 4.98 9.24
N TYR A 711 24.00 6.22 9.68
CA TYR A 711 23.02 7.04 10.40
C TYR A 711 21.99 7.72 9.48
N ARG A 712 22.19 7.66 8.15
CA ARG A 712 21.29 8.24 7.13
C ARG A 712 20.38 7.23 6.47
N ASP A 713 20.57 5.93 6.68
CA ASP A 713 19.78 4.87 6.03
C ASP A 713 18.26 5.03 6.23
N TYR A 714 17.87 5.76 7.29
CA TYR A 714 16.50 6.04 7.70
C TYR A 714 16.25 7.55 7.91
N GLN A 715 17.18 8.42 7.48
CA GLN A 715 16.93 9.87 7.43
C GLN A 715 16.19 10.17 6.12
N ASN A 716 14.87 9.96 6.08
CA ASN A 716 14.13 10.40 4.90
C ASN A 716 14.06 11.94 4.91
N SER A 717 14.71 12.59 3.95
CA SER A 717 14.49 14.01 3.66
C SER A 717 13.38 14.13 2.63
N ASP A 718 12.14 13.92 3.04
CA ASP A 718 10.95 14.51 2.41
C ASP A 718 10.87 14.46 0.87
N THR A 719 11.35 13.38 0.22
CA THR A 719 11.28 13.27 -1.23
C THR A 719 10.39 12.13 -1.67
N LEU A 720 9.23 12.52 -2.19
CA LEU A 720 8.22 11.70 -2.87
C LEU A 720 8.76 10.80 -4.01
N TRP A 721 10.00 11.02 -4.46
CA TRP A 721 10.49 10.56 -5.75
C TRP A 721 11.84 9.82 -5.74
N PHE A 722 12.49 9.63 -4.59
CA PHE A 722 13.81 8.99 -4.56
C PHE A 722 13.90 7.91 -3.48
N VAL A 723 13.71 6.66 -3.88
CA VAL A 723 13.98 5.44 -3.10
C VAL A 723 15.04 4.59 -3.79
N ASP A 724 15.64 3.67 -3.03
CA ASP A 724 16.71 2.77 -3.46
C ASP A 724 16.42 2.14 -4.84
N PRO A 725 17.12 2.59 -5.90
CA PRO A 725 16.70 2.29 -7.25
C PRO A 725 16.97 0.81 -7.59
N PRO A 726 16.04 0.13 -8.28
CA PRO A 726 16.32 -1.18 -8.85
C PRO A 726 17.48 -1.08 -9.85
N GLY A 727 18.39 -2.06 -9.80
CA GLY A 727 19.48 -2.17 -10.75
C GLY A 727 19.19 -3.23 -11.80
N LYS A 728 19.70 -3.08 -13.03
CA LYS A 728 19.73 -4.16 -14.02
C LYS A 728 21.16 -4.66 -14.19
N LEU A 729 21.37 -5.94 -13.98
CA LEU A 729 22.68 -6.57 -14.11
C LEU A 729 23.02 -6.89 -15.57
N PRO A 730 24.30 -7.07 -15.94
CA PRO A 730 24.71 -7.38 -17.31
C PRO A 730 24.10 -8.67 -17.89
N ASN A 731 23.68 -9.61 -17.04
CA ASN A 731 23.00 -10.84 -17.45
C ASN A 731 21.48 -10.64 -17.68
N GLY A 732 20.97 -9.41 -17.57
CA GLY A 732 19.57 -9.06 -17.75
C GLY A 732 18.70 -9.23 -16.50
N ALA A 733 19.22 -9.80 -15.41
CA ALA A 733 18.48 -9.93 -14.15
C ALA A 733 18.30 -8.56 -13.48
N TRP A 734 17.16 -8.37 -12.84
CA TRP A 734 16.90 -7.21 -12.02
C TRP A 734 17.41 -7.43 -10.59
N MET A 735 17.89 -6.38 -9.94
CA MET A 735 18.29 -6.37 -8.54
C MET A 735 17.33 -5.45 -7.79
N LEU A 736 16.50 -6.02 -6.92
CA LEU A 736 15.45 -5.31 -6.19
C LEU A 736 15.78 -5.18 -4.69
N PRO A 737 15.44 -4.07 -4.03
CA PRO A 737 15.59 -3.92 -2.58
C PRO A 737 14.63 -4.85 -1.83
N THR A 738 15.03 -5.42 -0.69
CA THR A 738 14.17 -6.25 0.19
C THR A 738 14.42 -5.96 1.68
N PHE A 739 13.38 -5.93 2.50
CA PHE A 739 13.46 -5.81 3.97
C PHE A 739 13.57 -7.17 4.68
N SER A 740 13.54 -8.29 3.94
CA SER A 740 13.69 -9.63 4.51
C SER A 740 14.54 -10.54 3.64
N LEU A 741 15.06 -11.61 4.23
CA LEU A 741 15.77 -12.68 3.53
C LEU A 741 14.84 -13.79 3.00
N ARG A 742 13.51 -13.62 3.12
CA ARG A 742 12.49 -14.58 2.69
C ARG A 742 12.37 -14.79 1.17
N PRO A 743 12.49 -13.76 0.30
CA PRO A 743 12.24 -13.94 -1.12
C PRO A 743 13.11 -15.04 -1.73
N ALA A 744 12.48 -15.98 -2.43
CA ALA A 744 13.20 -17.03 -3.16
C ALA A 744 14.01 -16.41 -4.30
N THR A 745 15.32 -16.65 -4.30
CA THR A 745 16.24 -16.13 -5.32
C THR A 745 17.48 -17.00 -5.44
N ASP A 746 18.01 -17.17 -6.64
CA ASP A 746 19.29 -17.88 -6.85
C ASP A 746 20.49 -17.16 -6.22
N MET A 747 20.36 -15.86 -5.95
CA MET A 747 21.40 -15.05 -5.34
C MET A 747 20.82 -13.91 -4.50
N MET A 748 21.32 -13.77 -3.28
CA MET A 748 21.02 -12.65 -2.39
C MET A 748 22.25 -11.75 -2.26
N PHE A 749 22.06 -10.45 -2.42
CA PHE A 749 23.07 -9.44 -2.15
C PHE A 749 22.90 -8.92 -0.72
N ILE A 750 23.95 -9.00 0.10
CA ILE A 750 23.93 -8.47 1.47
C ILE A 750 24.82 -7.22 1.52
N ASN A 751 24.24 -6.12 1.98
CA ASN A 751 24.90 -4.81 2.14
C ASN A 751 24.78 -4.34 3.61
N LEU A 752 25.62 -4.90 4.49
CA LEU A 752 25.54 -4.72 5.95
C LEU A 752 26.93 -4.59 6.60
N GLU A 753 27.61 -3.46 6.42
CA GLU A 753 28.99 -3.34 6.93
C GLU A 753 29.10 -2.70 8.33
N ASN A 754 28.29 -1.69 8.64
CA ASN A 754 28.47 -0.88 9.84
C ASN A 754 27.34 -1.05 10.88
N THR A 755 27.69 -0.83 12.15
CA THR A 755 26.70 -0.68 13.21
C THR A 755 25.89 0.60 13.00
N PRO A 756 24.60 0.64 13.37
CA PRO A 756 23.82 -0.38 14.08
C PRO A 756 23.25 -1.50 13.19
N ALA A 757 23.24 -1.35 11.86
CA ALA A 757 22.59 -2.29 10.94
C ALA A 757 23.18 -3.71 11.02
N SER A 758 24.51 -3.84 11.07
CA SER A 758 25.18 -5.13 11.19
C SER A 758 24.84 -5.86 12.50
N LEU A 759 24.60 -5.13 13.60
CA LEU A 759 24.12 -5.71 14.86
C LEU A 759 22.64 -6.09 14.80
N ARG A 760 21.81 -5.25 14.16
CA ARG A 760 20.36 -5.48 14.03
C ARG A 760 20.06 -6.80 13.32
N TRP A 761 20.77 -7.07 12.23
CA TRP A 761 20.48 -8.19 11.33
C TRP A 761 21.44 -9.38 11.48
N ALA A 762 22.35 -9.34 12.45
CA ALA A 762 23.41 -10.34 12.61
C ALA A 762 22.86 -11.77 12.68
N ASP A 763 21.81 -12.00 13.46
CA ASP A 763 21.28 -13.34 13.70
C ASP A 763 20.48 -13.86 12.50
N GLU A 764 19.69 -12.99 11.85
CA GLU A 764 18.95 -13.33 10.62
C GLU A 764 19.91 -13.69 9.47
N VAL A 765 20.96 -12.88 9.28
CA VAL A 765 21.98 -13.14 8.25
C VAL A 765 22.76 -14.42 8.54
N LYS A 766 23.14 -14.69 9.80
CA LYS A 766 23.82 -15.95 10.17
C LYS A 766 22.92 -17.16 9.90
N ALA A 767 21.64 -17.08 10.26
CA ALA A 767 20.67 -18.15 10.00
C ALA A 767 20.52 -18.38 8.48
N TYR A 768 20.42 -17.31 7.70
CA TYR A 768 20.31 -17.41 6.24
C TYR A 768 21.58 -17.99 5.60
N LEU A 769 22.78 -17.58 6.01
CA LEU A 769 24.04 -18.15 5.52
C LEU A 769 24.16 -19.65 5.82
N ALA A 770 23.61 -20.11 6.95
CA ALA A 770 23.62 -21.53 7.31
C ALA A 770 22.76 -22.41 6.39
N THR A 771 21.83 -21.83 5.62
CA THR A 771 21.04 -22.57 4.61
C THR A 771 21.85 -23.01 3.39
N GLY A 772 23.03 -22.43 3.18
CA GLY A 772 23.86 -22.67 1.99
C GLY A 772 23.43 -21.87 0.75
N GLN A 773 22.45 -20.98 0.88
CA GLN A 773 22.02 -20.09 -0.21
C GLN A 773 23.17 -19.21 -0.70
N ARG A 774 23.25 -18.99 -2.01
CA ARG A 774 24.33 -18.17 -2.60
C ARG A 774 24.15 -16.70 -2.19
N VAL A 775 25.18 -16.16 -1.56
CA VAL A 775 25.24 -14.75 -1.15
C VAL A 775 26.40 -14.03 -1.83
N THR A 776 26.14 -12.81 -2.28
CA THR A 776 27.18 -11.84 -2.66
C THR A 776 27.20 -10.73 -1.62
N TRP A 777 28.34 -10.53 -0.97
CA TRP A 777 28.56 -9.37 -0.13
C TRP A 777 28.88 -8.15 -1.00
N VAL A 778 28.03 -7.14 -0.95
CA VAL A 778 28.28 -5.86 -1.62
C VAL A 778 29.06 -5.01 -0.64
N GLY A 779 30.39 -5.10 -0.74
CA GLY A 779 31.28 -4.39 0.15
C GLY A 779 31.49 -2.93 -0.23
N TYR A 780 31.78 -2.10 0.78
CA TYR A 780 32.06 -0.66 0.84
C TYR A 780 30.91 0.28 1.27
N ARG A 781 30.77 0.41 2.58
CA ARG A 781 30.38 1.61 3.33
C ARG A 781 31.55 1.93 4.28
N ARG A 782 32.24 3.03 3.97
CA ARG A 782 33.45 3.53 4.63
C ARG A 782 33.46 3.49 6.16
#